data_AF-A0A846DHB9-F1
#
_entry.id   AF-A0A846DHB9-F1
#
_cell.length_a   1.000
_cell.length_b   1.000
_cell.length_c   1.000
_cell.angle_alpha   90.00
_cell.angle_beta   90.00
_cell.angle_gamma   90.00
#
_symmetry.space_group_name_H-M   'P 1'
#
loop_
_entity.id
_entity.type
_entity.pdbx_description
1 polymer ?
#
loop_
_entity_poly.entity_id
_entity_poly.type
_entity_poly.pdbx_seq_one_letter_code
_entity_poly.pdbx_strand_id
1 'polypeptide(L)'
;MVLRDGQTYVPRLIHQQQQSQLASSPLQLKPDSTYLITGGLGSLGLKVAEWMVGKGARYLVLVGRSQPNPRASEIIKKLEEQGVMVVLEQVDVSQEAQVRDCLNRIQVSLPPLKGIIHGAGVLEDGVLLHQDWAKFAKVMKPKVEGAWNLHRLTQEMALDLFVLFSSATSILGTPGQGNYSAANGFLDSLSHYRQGQGSPALSINWGPWAEMGLAAGVGKRMTMLGIEPIQAPQGLQILEQLLAQDVAQVGVLPVQWSTLKERLPVELPLFLSEVITTETLPPQGDGENDNSGIFDQLLASTTAQREELLKDYLKQQIAKALGISREIPVESNLMDLGADSLMIVEVLNSCKKDLKITLYPREFYERPTITALAEYLALEMERLHQPQPTQTSLTTTSLSDIKNWANPWAWNNNSERNFTKPSQRNRSMVFLLCSPRSGSTLLRVMLAGHRDLFCPPELHLLPFDTMAERNQSLGSTHLGEGLARAFMEIMNLDAEASTTLVEEITEQDWSIQKVYGRLQELTGKRTLVDKSPTYAGSLETLRHAEDLFEEAKYIHLVRHPYAVIDSFVKNRMDKILGFDEVDPYWLAEQVWTTCNRNILDFFEEIAPSNHHLVYYEELVKQPALVMAKLCEFLGIPFDEAVLEPYQGQRMTDGVHPQSLPVDDPNFRNHNQIDSTLGEVWRQIQLPRPLGKFAEEVATRLDYQLPLLVEPSAQPANLPDSNPKGEQPSNLGQKATLREQPSNLQPSNLGQKATLREQPSNLQPSNLGQKATLREELEPMQESYLDVRGLQLCLCSWGPVDGDLILCVHGVLEHGAAWEEIARPLASMGYRVVAPDQRGHGRSQHVGMGGSYQLIDYLGDLDAIAFGTAEPNAKALTDQPFILVGHSMGAVVAATFASVRPEKVKSLLLLEPVLPGEQKDDQTAQNIATHLDYLASPPQHQVFADIEAAANRLRRLTPNLSEELALKHAQRLTEPFDGGVRWRWDPRLQIRTGIGLSGTGFNRDKYTQLLSQIKAPTTLVYGNNSNFNRPEDLALQQAAIPHAKTVKLSGGHNLHVDAPDAIVAIIAEKRLNLKN
;
A
#
# COMPACT_ATOMS: atom_id res chain seq x y z
N MET A 1 11.77 6.20 34.18
CA MET A 1 12.76 6.88 35.06
C MET A 1 11.99 7.76 36.03
N VAL A 2 12.39 7.84 37.30
CA VAL A 2 11.72 8.64 38.34
C VAL A 2 12.79 9.35 39.18
N LEU A 3 12.66 10.66 39.37
CA LEU A 3 13.52 11.41 40.28
C LEU A 3 12.87 11.44 41.68
N ARG A 4 13.61 11.07 42.73
CA ARG A 4 13.21 11.24 44.14
C ARG A 4 14.44 11.68 44.94
N ASP A 5 14.28 12.69 45.80
CA ASP A 5 15.34 13.18 46.70
C ASP A 5 16.69 13.47 46.00
N GLY A 6 16.63 13.96 44.75
CA GLY A 6 17.78 14.23 43.89
C GLY A 6 18.42 13.00 43.23
N GLN A 7 17.94 11.78 43.52
CA GLN A 7 18.42 10.53 42.94
C GLN A 7 17.52 10.04 41.79
N THR A 8 18.16 9.50 40.76
CA THR A 8 17.51 9.01 39.54
C THR A 8 17.26 7.51 39.63
N TYR A 9 16.01 7.11 39.80
CA TYR A 9 15.59 5.71 39.83
C TYR A 9 15.14 5.23 38.44
N VAL A 10 15.51 4.01 38.10
CA VAL A 10 15.18 3.35 36.83
C VAL A 10 14.62 1.95 37.12
N PRO A 11 13.57 1.51 36.41
CA PRO A 11 13.04 0.16 36.59
C PRO A 11 14.06 -0.89 36.12
N ARG A 12 13.98 -2.07 36.74
CA ARG A 12 14.70 -3.29 36.38
C ARG A 12 13.75 -4.47 36.47
N LEU A 13 13.79 -5.34 35.47
CA LEU A 13 13.31 -6.69 35.61
C LEU A 13 14.39 -7.48 36.36
N ILE A 14 14.01 -8.16 37.43
CA ILE A 14 14.90 -9.00 38.24
C ILE A 14 14.34 -10.42 38.28
N HIS A 15 15.21 -11.42 38.40
CA HIS A 15 14.74 -12.76 38.76
C HIS A 15 14.14 -12.73 40.15
N GLN A 16 12.85 -13.07 40.27
CA GLN A 16 12.23 -13.29 41.56
C GLN A 16 12.85 -14.53 42.21
N GLN A 17 13.75 -14.30 43.17
CA GLN A 17 14.34 -15.38 43.94
C GLN A 17 13.22 -16.15 44.66
N GLN A 18 13.19 -17.47 44.51
CA GLN A 18 12.38 -18.32 45.38
C GLN A 18 12.92 -18.17 46.81
N GLN A 19 12.26 -17.35 47.62
CA GLN A 19 12.47 -17.38 49.06
C GLN A 19 12.12 -18.80 49.54
N SER A 20 13.12 -19.51 50.07
CA SER A 20 13.00 -20.91 50.47
C SER A 20 12.22 -21.11 51.77
N GLN A 21 11.11 -20.37 51.95
CA GLN A 21 10.15 -20.57 53.03
C GLN A 21 9.32 -21.80 52.72
N LEU A 22 9.78 -22.94 53.25
CA LEU A 22 9.09 -24.21 53.21
C LEU A 22 7.70 -24.12 53.87
N ALA A 23 6.72 -24.75 53.24
CA ALA A 23 5.37 -25.01 53.77
C ALA A 23 4.50 -23.76 54.06
N SER A 24 4.21 -22.96 53.03
CA SER A 24 2.83 -22.46 52.91
C SER A 24 1.86 -23.65 52.84
N SER A 25 0.71 -23.56 53.52
CA SER A 25 -0.34 -24.56 53.37
C SER A 25 -0.90 -24.52 51.94
N PRO A 26 -1.33 -25.66 51.35
CA PRO A 26 -1.91 -25.66 50.01
C PRO A 26 -3.10 -24.71 49.94
N LEU A 27 -3.25 -23.96 48.84
CA LEU A 27 -4.27 -22.92 48.74
C LEU A 27 -5.67 -23.53 48.89
N GLN A 28 -6.36 -23.20 49.97
CA GLN A 28 -7.76 -23.56 50.22
C GLN A 28 -8.62 -22.32 50.10
N LEU A 29 -9.45 -22.29 49.07
CA LEU A 29 -10.51 -21.31 48.88
C LEU A 29 -11.69 -21.68 49.78
N LYS A 30 -12.35 -20.66 50.30
CA LYS A 30 -13.43 -20.82 51.29
C LYS A 30 -14.68 -21.38 50.60
N PRO A 31 -15.21 -22.53 51.03
CA PRO A 31 -16.39 -23.14 50.39
C PRO A 31 -17.67 -22.33 50.67
N ASP A 32 -17.67 -21.49 51.70
CA ASP A 32 -18.71 -20.55 52.10
C ASP A 32 -18.47 -19.12 51.57
N SER A 33 -17.74 -18.97 50.46
CA SER A 33 -17.44 -17.68 49.85
C SER A 33 -17.56 -17.70 48.33
N THR A 34 -17.89 -16.53 47.76
CA THR A 34 -18.10 -16.34 46.32
C THR A 34 -16.85 -15.80 45.63
N TYR A 35 -16.59 -16.28 44.42
CA TYR A 35 -15.47 -15.87 43.58
C TYR A 35 -15.94 -15.44 42.18
N LEU A 36 -15.59 -14.22 41.77
CA LEU A 36 -15.99 -13.60 40.50
C LEU A 36 -14.86 -13.72 39.46
N ILE A 37 -15.15 -14.29 38.29
CA ILE A 37 -14.22 -14.41 37.16
C ILE A 37 -14.79 -13.64 35.97
N THR A 38 -14.22 -12.47 35.67
CA THR A 38 -14.64 -11.67 34.50
C THR A 38 -13.83 -12.08 33.28
N GLY A 39 -14.48 -12.33 32.16
CA GLY A 39 -13.92 -13.16 31.08
C GLY A 39 -14.06 -14.66 31.35
N GLY A 40 -14.85 -15.06 32.37
CA GLY A 40 -14.97 -16.44 32.87
C GLY A 40 -15.51 -17.45 31.86
N LEU A 41 -16.15 -17.00 30.77
CA LEU A 41 -16.62 -17.84 29.66
C LEU A 41 -15.57 -18.07 28.56
N GLY A 42 -14.39 -17.42 28.65
CA GLY A 42 -13.24 -17.69 27.79
C GLY A 42 -12.51 -18.98 28.20
N SER A 43 -11.70 -19.54 27.31
CA SER A 43 -10.95 -20.80 27.55
C SER A 43 -10.13 -20.78 28.84
N LEU A 44 -9.32 -19.74 29.04
CA LEU A 44 -8.53 -19.56 30.26
C LEU A 44 -9.41 -19.27 31.50
N GLY A 45 -10.52 -18.54 31.34
CA GLY A 45 -11.47 -18.27 32.42
C GLY A 45 -12.13 -19.54 32.97
N LEU A 46 -12.52 -20.45 32.06
CA LEU A 46 -13.05 -21.78 32.40
C LEU A 46 -11.98 -22.66 33.06
N LYS A 47 -10.72 -22.63 32.58
CA LYS A 47 -9.59 -23.34 33.21
C LYS A 47 -9.31 -22.86 34.64
N VAL A 48 -9.41 -21.55 34.87
CA VAL A 48 -9.31 -20.97 36.23
C VAL A 48 -10.50 -21.40 37.08
N ALA A 49 -11.73 -21.42 36.54
CA ALA A 49 -12.91 -21.91 37.27
C ALA A 49 -12.76 -23.39 37.71
N GLU A 50 -12.35 -24.28 36.80
CA GLU A 50 -12.05 -25.69 37.10
C GLU A 50 -11.00 -25.82 38.23
N TRP A 51 -9.93 -25.03 38.17
CA TRP A 51 -8.88 -25.01 39.19
C TRP A 51 -9.37 -24.48 40.54
N MET A 52 -10.15 -23.40 40.58
CA MET A 52 -10.71 -22.85 41.84
C MET A 52 -11.64 -23.84 42.54
N VAL A 53 -12.43 -24.62 41.79
CA VAL A 53 -13.26 -25.70 42.35
C VAL A 53 -12.39 -26.80 42.97
N GLY A 54 -11.29 -27.18 42.31
CA GLY A 54 -10.27 -28.08 42.84
C GLY A 54 -9.54 -27.54 44.08
N LYS A 55 -9.54 -26.23 44.29
CA LYS A 55 -9.03 -25.55 45.50
C LYS A 55 -10.11 -25.26 46.56
N GLY A 56 -11.33 -25.78 46.40
CA GLY A 56 -12.38 -25.71 47.43
C GLY A 56 -13.49 -24.68 47.20
N ALA A 57 -13.42 -23.84 46.16
CA ALA A 57 -14.49 -22.89 45.86
C ALA A 57 -15.81 -23.62 45.50
N ARG A 58 -16.93 -23.15 46.05
CA ARG A 58 -18.28 -23.70 45.78
C ARG A 58 -19.30 -22.70 45.25
N TYR A 59 -18.96 -21.41 45.21
CA TYR A 59 -19.78 -20.35 44.63
C TYR A 59 -18.93 -19.57 43.63
N LEU A 60 -19.22 -19.72 42.34
CA LEU A 60 -18.53 -19.04 41.25
C LEU A 60 -19.50 -18.13 40.49
N VAL A 61 -19.02 -16.95 40.08
CA VAL A 61 -19.75 -16.05 39.18
C VAL A 61 -18.90 -15.83 37.93
N LEU A 62 -19.39 -16.28 36.78
CA LEU A 62 -18.71 -16.16 35.50
C LEU A 62 -19.32 -15.01 34.70
N VAL A 63 -18.57 -13.92 34.57
CA VAL A 63 -19.01 -12.71 33.84
C VAL A 63 -18.45 -12.71 32.42
N GLY A 64 -19.31 -12.40 31.45
CA GLY A 64 -18.95 -12.18 30.05
C GLY A 64 -20.02 -11.39 29.30
N ARG A 65 -19.68 -10.86 28.11
CA ARG A 65 -20.62 -10.06 27.30
C ARG A 65 -21.59 -10.90 26.45
N SER A 66 -21.29 -12.18 26.29
CA SER A 66 -22.03 -13.12 25.45
C SER A 66 -22.54 -14.29 26.28
N GLN A 67 -23.63 -14.92 25.83
CA GLN A 67 -24.09 -16.20 26.36
C GLN A 67 -23.01 -17.30 26.20
N PRO A 68 -22.97 -18.33 27.07
CA PRO A 68 -21.99 -19.40 26.99
C PRO A 68 -22.12 -20.18 25.68
N ASN A 69 -20.99 -20.41 25.00
CA ASN A 69 -20.95 -21.32 23.85
C ASN A 69 -21.08 -22.79 24.33
N PRO A 70 -21.39 -23.77 23.44
CA PRO A 70 -21.65 -25.15 23.86
C PRO A 70 -20.54 -25.80 24.69
N ARG A 71 -19.25 -25.51 24.41
CA ARG A 71 -18.11 -26.00 25.21
C ARG A 71 -18.06 -25.36 26.60
N ALA A 72 -18.37 -24.07 26.70
CA ALA A 72 -18.48 -23.40 28.00
C ALA A 72 -19.61 -24.01 28.83
N SER A 73 -20.79 -24.18 28.24
CA SER A 73 -21.96 -24.81 28.89
C SER A 73 -21.68 -26.25 29.35
N GLU A 74 -20.95 -27.04 28.57
CA GLU A 74 -20.55 -28.40 28.95
C GLU A 74 -19.60 -28.41 30.16
N ILE A 75 -18.64 -27.48 30.22
CA ILE A 75 -17.71 -27.35 31.35
C ILE A 75 -18.46 -26.84 32.60
N ILE A 76 -19.32 -25.82 32.46
CA ILE A 76 -20.14 -25.28 33.55
C ILE A 76 -20.99 -26.39 34.17
N LYS A 77 -21.70 -27.18 33.35
CA LYS A 77 -22.51 -28.32 33.81
C LYS A 77 -21.70 -29.35 34.59
N LYS A 78 -20.45 -29.62 34.18
CA LYS A 78 -19.53 -30.52 34.90
C LYS A 78 -19.06 -29.96 36.25
N LEU A 79 -19.08 -28.64 36.46
CA LEU A 79 -18.83 -28.03 37.77
C LEU A 79 -20.09 -28.07 38.65
N GLU A 80 -21.27 -27.83 38.08
CA GLU A 80 -22.56 -27.97 38.77
C GLU A 80 -22.79 -29.42 39.26
N GLU A 81 -22.43 -30.41 38.43
CA GLU A 81 -22.43 -31.84 38.79
C GLU A 81 -21.46 -32.20 39.93
N GLN A 82 -20.49 -31.33 40.25
CA GLN A 82 -19.60 -31.47 41.42
C GLN A 82 -20.14 -30.75 42.67
N GLY A 83 -21.36 -30.21 42.62
CA GLY A 83 -21.98 -29.47 43.73
C GLY A 83 -21.48 -28.03 43.86
N VAL A 84 -21.05 -27.42 42.76
CA VAL A 84 -20.65 -26.00 42.69
C VAL A 84 -21.82 -25.17 42.18
N MET A 85 -22.18 -24.11 42.90
CA MET A 85 -23.11 -23.11 42.38
C MET A 85 -22.37 -22.19 41.41
N VAL A 86 -22.69 -22.30 40.12
CA VAL A 86 -22.15 -21.41 39.08
C VAL A 86 -23.24 -20.45 38.64
N VAL A 87 -23.03 -19.15 38.81
CA VAL A 87 -23.92 -18.08 38.33
C VAL A 87 -23.31 -17.44 37.09
N LEU A 88 -24.10 -17.32 36.02
CA LEU A 88 -23.68 -16.72 34.76
C LEU A 88 -24.28 -15.32 34.63
N GLU A 89 -23.42 -14.32 34.43
CA GLU A 89 -23.81 -12.91 34.43
C GLU A 89 -23.39 -12.24 33.12
N GLN A 90 -24.39 -11.83 32.31
CA GLN A 90 -24.14 -11.17 31.03
C GLN A 90 -23.88 -9.67 31.24
N VAL A 91 -22.62 -9.34 31.54
CA VAL A 91 -22.17 -8.00 31.99
C VAL A 91 -20.96 -7.54 31.16
N ASP A 92 -21.02 -6.32 30.63
CA ASP A 92 -19.83 -5.61 30.15
C ASP A 92 -19.19 -4.84 31.31
N VAL A 93 -17.99 -5.29 31.70
CA VAL A 93 -17.25 -4.71 32.83
C VAL A 93 -16.87 -3.24 32.66
N SER A 94 -16.82 -2.72 31.44
CA SER A 94 -16.60 -1.28 31.21
C SER A 94 -17.76 -0.41 31.71
N GLN A 95 -18.95 -0.98 31.87
CA GLN A 95 -20.16 -0.25 32.26
C GLN A 95 -20.35 -0.29 33.78
N GLU A 96 -20.00 0.80 34.49
CA GLU A 96 -20.01 0.87 35.97
C GLU A 96 -21.35 0.40 36.56
N ALA A 97 -22.48 0.79 35.95
CA ALA A 97 -23.81 0.39 36.38
C ALA A 97 -24.04 -1.14 36.32
N GLN A 98 -23.61 -1.82 35.25
CA GLN A 98 -23.77 -3.27 35.12
C GLN A 98 -22.92 -4.03 36.14
N VAL A 99 -21.69 -3.55 36.40
CA VAL A 99 -20.81 -4.11 37.44
C VAL A 99 -21.42 -3.91 38.83
N ARG A 100 -21.95 -2.71 39.11
CA ARG A 100 -22.64 -2.37 40.36
C ARG A 100 -23.85 -3.27 40.59
N ASP A 101 -24.70 -3.46 39.58
CA ASP A 101 -25.89 -4.31 39.69
C ASP A 101 -25.55 -5.80 39.84
N CYS A 102 -24.47 -6.26 39.20
CA CYS A 102 -23.92 -7.60 39.39
C CYS A 102 -23.43 -7.80 40.83
N LEU A 103 -22.63 -6.87 41.38
CA LEU A 103 -22.14 -6.92 42.76
C LEU A 103 -23.30 -6.88 43.78
N ASN A 104 -24.32 -6.06 43.52
CA ASN A 104 -25.55 -6.04 44.31
C ASN A 104 -26.27 -7.40 44.32
N ARG A 105 -26.42 -8.05 43.15
CA ARG A 105 -27.03 -9.39 43.06
C ARG A 105 -26.22 -10.44 43.83
N ILE A 106 -24.89 -10.40 43.73
CA ILE A 106 -23.99 -11.27 44.51
C ILE A 106 -24.21 -11.06 46.01
N GLN A 107 -24.19 -9.82 46.49
CA GLN A 107 -24.34 -9.48 47.90
C GLN A 107 -25.70 -9.87 48.49
N VAL A 108 -26.77 -9.88 47.68
CA VAL A 108 -28.12 -10.28 48.11
C VAL A 108 -28.36 -11.79 48.04
N SER A 109 -27.74 -12.48 47.08
CA SER A 109 -28.16 -13.84 46.67
C SER A 109 -27.16 -14.95 46.95
N LEU A 110 -25.90 -14.61 47.27
CA LEU A 110 -24.78 -15.55 47.42
C LEU A 110 -24.00 -15.27 48.72
N PRO A 111 -23.13 -16.20 49.17
CA PRO A 111 -22.20 -15.94 50.25
C PRO A 111 -21.21 -14.80 49.91
N PRO A 112 -20.51 -14.22 50.90
CA PRO A 112 -19.67 -13.03 50.69
C PRO A 112 -18.67 -13.17 49.55
N LEU A 113 -18.57 -12.14 48.70
CA LEU A 113 -17.55 -12.06 47.66
C LEU A 113 -16.17 -11.97 48.32
N LYS A 114 -15.29 -12.94 48.01
CA LYS A 114 -13.93 -13.03 48.56
C LYS A 114 -12.83 -13.03 47.52
N GLY A 115 -13.12 -13.23 46.25
CA GLY A 115 -12.09 -13.09 45.22
C GLY A 115 -12.61 -12.59 43.90
N ILE A 116 -11.76 -11.83 43.21
CA ILE A 116 -12.00 -11.36 41.84
C ILE A 116 -10.80 -11.74 40.98
N ILE A 117 -11.05 -12.37 39.83
CA ILE A 117 -10.05 -12.64 38.80
C ILE A 117 -10.50 -11.95 37.51
N HIS A 118 -9.70 -10.99 37.06
CA HIS A 118 -9.98 -10.14 35.92
C HIS A 118 -9.20 -10.61 34.69
N GLY A 119 -9.82 -11.51 33.93
CA GLY A 119 -9.35 -12.03 32.64
C GLY A 119 -10.07 -11.44 31.43
N ALA A 120 -10.77 -10.31 31.56
CA ALA A 120 -11.45 -9.66 30.45
C ALA A 120 -10.46 -8.96 29.51
N GLY A 121 -10.69 -9.05 28.19
CA GLY A 121 -9.84 -8.43 27.19
C GLY A 121 -10.28 -8.76 25.76
N VAL A 122 -9.75 -7.97 24.82
CA VAL A 122 -9.80 -8.21 23.37
C VAL A 122 -8.46 -7.74 22.78
N LEU A 123 -8.17 -8.13 21.53
CA LEU A 123 -7.06 -7.63 20.74
C LEU A 123 -7.59 -6.89 19.50
N GLU A 124 -6.87 -5.85 19.09
CA GLU A 124 -7.04 -5.14 17.82
C GLU A 124 -5.63 -4.78 17.34
N ASP A 125 -4.92 -5.77 16.83
CA ASP A 125 -3.51 -5.66 16.51
C ASP A 125 -3.30 -4.82 15.23
N GLY A 126 -2.23 -4.03 15.23
CA GLY A 126 -1.86 -3.09 14.17
C GLY A 126 -0.73 -2.17 14.63
N VAL A 127 0.23 -1.87 13.76
CA VAL A 127 1.34 -0.94 14.07
C VAL A 127 0.81 0.41 14.54
N LEU A 128 1.56 1.14 15.36
CA LEU A 128 1.05 2.34 16.04
C LEU A 128 0.52 3.42 15.09
N LEU A 129 1.04 3.50 13.86
CA LEU A 129 0.59 4.40 12.80
C LEU A 129 -0.74 3.98 12.15
N HIS A 130 -1.16 2.72 12.30
CA HIS A 130 -2.41 2.14 11.78
C HIS A 130 -3.41 1.81 12.93
N GLN A 131 -3.07 2.20 14.16
CA GLN A 131 -3.99 2.26 15.29
C GLN A 131 -4.81 3.54 15.22
N ASP A 132 -6.04 3.46 15.71
CA ASP A 132 -6.96 4.59 15.83
C ASP A 132 -7.60 4.59 17.23
N TRP A 133 -8.25 5.69 17.59
CA TRP A 133 -8.87 5.84 18.90
C TRP A 133 -10.03 4.87 19.15
N ALA A 134 -10.67 4.32 18.11
CA ALA A 134 -11.72 3.30 18.27
C ALA A 134 -11.12 1.92 18.60
N LYS A 135 -10.05 1.49 17.92
CA LYS A 135 -9.26 0.30 18.29
C LYS A 135 -8.67 0.43 19.69
N PHE A 136 -8.05 1.57 20.00
CA PHE A 136 -7.54 1.86 21.35
C PHE A 136 -8.66 1.76 22.39
N ALA A 137 -9.79 2.45 22.21
CA ALA A 137 -10.91 2.38 23.14
C ALA A 137 -11.47 0.95 23.28
N LYS A 138 -11.58 0.19 22.18
CA LYS A 138 -12.09 -1.19 22.16
C LYS A 138 -11.20 -2.15 22.97
N VAL A 139 -9.88 -2.00 22.91
CA VAL A 139 -8.90 -2.79 23.68
C VAL A 139 -8.77 -2.30 25.13
N MET A 140 -8.75 -0.98 25.34
CA MET A 140 -8.64 -0.37 26.67
C MET A 140 -9.87 -0.67 27.53
N LYS A 141 -11.09 -0.48 27.02
CA LYS A 141 -12.36 -0.63 27.77
C LYS A 141 -12.44 -1.84 28.70
N PRO A 142 -12.30 -3.09 28.22
CA PRO A 142 -12.47 -4.26 29.09
C PRO A 142 -11.40 -4.38 30.17
N LYS A 143 -10.20 -3.79 30.00
CA LYS A 143 -9.10 -3.86 30.97
C LYS A 143 -9.01 -2.63 31.86
N VAL A 144 -8.99 -1.43 31.27
CA VAL A 144 -8.85 -0.15 31.96
C VAL A 144 -10.13 0.21 32.71
N GLU A 145 -11.22 0.50 31.99
CA GLU A 145 -12.51 0.83 32.60
C GLU A 145 -13.03 -0.37 33.42
N GLY A 146 -12.87 -1.59 32.89
CA GLY A 146 -13.22 -2.84 33.57
C GLY A 146 -12.57 -3.03 34.94
N ALA A 147 -11.24 -3.01 35.03
CA ALA A 147 -10.55 -3.17 36.30
C ALA A 147 -10.72 -1.95 37.22
N TRP A 148 -10.90 -0.74 36.68
CA TRP A 148 -11.17 0.46 37.48
C TRP A 148 -12.55 0.43 38.14
N ASN A 149 -13.59 -0.02 37.42
CA ASN A 149 -14.92 -0.23 37.96
C ASN A 149 -14.90 -1.30 39.06
N LEU A 150 -14.26 -2.45 38.80
CA LEU A 150 -14.07 -3.52 39.79
C LEU A 150 -13.30 -3.02 41.02
N HIS A 151 -12.23 -2.24 40.84
CA HIS A 151 -11.47 -1.65 41.94
C HIS A 151 -12.38 -0.74 42.80
N ARG A 152 -13.01 0.27 42.19
CA ARG A 152 -13.81 1.30 42.89
C ARG A 152 -15.01 0.70 43.62
N LEU A 153 -15.77 -0.17 42.97
CA LEU A 153 -16.98 -0.77 43.55
C LEU A 153 -16.68 -1.83 44.63
N THR A 154 -15.41 -2.17 44.85
CA THR A 154 -14.98 -3.17 45.85
C THR A 154 -13.87 -2.66 46.78
N GLN A 155 -13.74 -1.34 46.95
CA GLN A 155 -12.81 -0.75 47.94
C GLN A 155 -13.19 -1.10 49.39
N GLU A 156 -14.49 -1.07 49.71
CA GLU A 156 -15.00 -1.38 51.06
C GLU A 156 -15.23 -2.88 51.28
N MET A 157 -15.03 -3.72 50.26
CA MET A 157 -15.21 -5.16 50.36
C MET A 157 -13.92 -5.82 50.86
N ALA A 158 -14.03 -6.56 51.98
CA ALA A 158 -12.94 -7.36 52.53
C ALA A 158 -12.66 -8.62 51.68
N LEU A 159 -12.13 -8.42 50.46
CA LEU A 159 -11.67 -9.49 49.57
C LEU A 159 -10.44 -10.17 50.16
N ASP A 160 -10.30 -11.47 49.89
CA ASP A 160 -9.09 -12.24 50.17
C ASP A 160 -8.11 -12.19 48.96
N LEU A 161 -8.60 -11.99 47.72
CA LEU A 161 -7.77 -11.86 46.50
C LEU A 161 -8.39 -10.95 45.43
N PHE A 162 -7.55 -10.28 44.64
CA PHE A 162 -7.93 -9.47 43.47
C PHE A 162 -6.83 -9.58 42.41
N VAL A 163 -7.03 -10.42 41.40
CA VAL A 163 -5.98 -10.76 40.42
C VAL A 163 -6.31 -10.16 39.06
N LEU A 164 -5.34 -9.48 38.45
CA LEU A 164 -5.42 -8.88 37.12
C LEU A 164 -4.57 -9.72 36.15
N PHE A 165 -5.20 -10.29 35.13
CA PHE A 165 -4.46 -11.02 34.08
C PHE A 165 -3.96 -10.00 33.04
N SER A 166 -2.78 -9.49 33.32
CA SER A 166 -1.99 -8.65 32.43
C SER A 166 -1.24 -9.51 31.40
N SER A 167 -0.27 -8.93 30.68
CA SER A 167 0.52 -9.65 29.69
C SER A 167 1.96 -9.15 29.65
N ALA A 168 2.89 -10.01 29.24
CA ALA A 168 4.30 -9.67 29.03
C ALA A 168 4.51 -8.54 28.00
N THR A 169 3.51 -8.28 27.15
CA THR A 169 3.54 -7.20 26.16
C THR A 169 3.63 -5.80 26.77
N SER A 170 3.26 -5.60 28.06
CA SER A 170 3.48 -4.31 28.75
C SER A 170 4.91 -4.10 29.24
N ILE A 171 5.69 -5.17 29.45
CA ILE A 171 7.06 -5.10 29.98
C ILE A 171 8.15 -5.31 28.92
N LEU A 172 7.87 -6.07 27.85
CA LEU A 172 8.79 -6.26 26.71
C LEU A 172 8.40 -5.45 25.47
N GLY A 173 7.15 -4.97 25.40
CA GLY A 173 6.55 -4.49 24.16
C GLY A 173 6.21 -5.64 23.20
N THR A 174 5.40 -5.35 22.18
CA THR A 174 5.24 -6.22 20.99
C THR A 174 4.87 -5.34 19.79
N PRO A 175 5.60 -5.40 18.66
CA PRO A 175 5.23 -4.66 17.46
C PRO A 175 3.82 -5.01 17.01
N GLY A 176 2.99 -3.99 16.80
CA GLY A 176 1.57 -4.15 16.48
C GLY A 176 0.61 -4.16 17.68
N GLN A 177 1.09 -4.11 18.93
CA GLN A 177 0.22 -4.24 20.12
C GLN A 177 0.27 -3.04 21.08
N GLY A 178 0.56 -1.83 20.59
CA GLY A 178 0.72 -0.64 21.45
C GLY A 178 -0.52 -0.33 22.31
N ASN A 179 -1.72 -0.56 21.79
CA ASN A 179 -2.98 -0.43 22.53
C ASN A 179 -3.11 -1.47 23.67
N TYR A 180 -2.75 -2.73 23.41
CA TYR A 180 -2.80 -3.83 24.37
C TYR A 180 -1.68 -3.74 25.41
N SER A 181 -0.46 -3.35 25.03
CA SER A 181 0.63 -3.02 25.95
C SER A 181 0.22 -1.91 26.93
N ALA A 182 -0.41 -0.84 26.44
CA ALA A 182 -0.92 0.24 27.29
C ALA A 182 -2.05 -0.23 28.23
N ALA A 183 -3.01 -1.02 27.72
CA ALA A 183 -4.10 -1.57 28.52
C ALA A 183 -3.62 -2.48 29.66
N ASN A 184 -2.55 -3.27 29.41
CA ASN A 184 -1.92 -4.11 30.41
C ASN A 184 -1.05 -3.31 31.39
N GLY A 185 -0.31 -2.29 30.92
CA GLY A 185 0.44 -1.37 31.79
C GLY A 185 -0.42 -0.59 32.78
N PHE A 186 -1.69 -0.33 32.44
CA PHE A 186 -2.68 0.18 33.40
C PHE A 186 -3.04 -0.84 34.48
N LEU A 187 -3.26 -2.12 34.14
CA LEU A 187 -3.52 -3.18 35.13
C LEU A 187 -2.35 -3.33 36.11
N ASP A 188 -1.13 -3.30 35.57
CA ASP A 188 0.11 -3.33 36.35
C ASP A 188 0.19 -2.13 37.32
N SER A 189 -0.12 -0.93 36.84
CA SER A 189 -0.16 0.28 37.68
C SER A 189 -1.27 0.23 38.74
N LEU A 190 -2.42 -0.38 38.42
CA LEU A 190 -3.58 -0.47 39.31
C LEU A 190 -3.36 -1.45 40.47
N SER A 191 -2.57 -2.52 40.29
CA SER A 191 -2.26 -3.43 41.39
C SER A 191 -1.33 -2.77 42.42
N HIS A 192 -0.26 -2.08 41.98
CA HIS A 192 0.58 -1.26 42.87
C HIS A 192 -0.24 -0.20 43.60
N TYR A 193 -1.16 0.48 42.91
CA TYR A 193 -2.05 1.48 43.51
C TYR A 193 -2.98 0.89 44.59
N ARG A 194 -3.60 -0.27 44.32
CA ARG A 194 -4.52 -0.92 45.26
C ARG A 194 -3.79 -1.54 46.46
N GLN A 195 -2.61 -2.15 46.27
CA GLN A 195 -1.76 -2.63 47.37
C GLN A 195 -1.29 -1.45 48.25
N GLY A 196 -0.95 -0.31 47.63
CA GLY A 196 -0.64 0.95 48.34
C GLY A 196 -1.79 1.54 49.17
N GLN A 197 -3.02 1.07 48.98
CA GLN A 197 -4.20 1.39 49.81
C GLN A 197 -4.49 0.31 50.87
N GLY A 198 -3.60 -0.67 51.07
CA GLY A 198 -3.78 -1.78 52.00
C GLY A 198 -4.82 -2.82 51.56
N SER A 199 -5.25 -2.79 50.30
CA SER A 199 -6.16 -3.78 49.71
C SER A 199 -5.39 -4.79 48.85
N PRO A 200 -5.74 -6.09 48.86
CA PRO A 200 -5.05 -7.07 48.03
C PRO A 200 -5.18 -6.72 46.54
N ALA A 201 -4.09 -6.87 45.80
CA ALA A 201 -4.04 -6.80 44.34
C ALA A 201 -2.77 -7.45 43.78
N LEU A 202 -2.91 -8.23 42.70
CA LEU A 202 -1.81 -8.90 42.00
C LEU A 202 -2.02 -8.76 40.48
N SER A 203 -1.09 -8.12 39.77
CA SER A 203 -1.03 -8.15 38.30
C SER A 203 -0.03 -9.21 37.84
N ILE A 204 -0.43 -10.06 36.91
CA ILE A 204 0.44 -11.11 36.35
C ILE A 204 0.66 -10.84 34.87
N ASN A 205 1.89 -10.47 34.50
CA ASN A 205 2.32 -10.25 33.12
C ASN A 205 2.58 -11.62 32.44
N TRP A 206 1.51 -12.28 32.03
CA TRP A 206 1.58 -13.59 31.37
C TRP A 206 2.24 -13.52 29.98
N GLY A 207 3.15 -14.45 29.72
CA GLY A 207 3.55 -14.85 28.38
C GLY A 207 2.42 -15.53 27.58
N PRO A 208 2.70 -16.03 26.37
CA PRO A 208 1.73 -16.79 25.58
C PRO A 208 1.30 -18.06 26.33
N TRP A 209 0.02 -18.42 26.27
CA TRP A 209 -0.49 -19.71 26.75
C TRP A 209 -0.64 -20.67 25.56
N ALA A 210 -0.41 -21.96 25.80
CA ALA A 210 -0.44 -23.01 24.77
C ALA A 210 -1.86 -23.43 24.34
N GLU A 211 -2.87 -23.25 25.20
CA GLU A 211 -4.26 -23.56 24.89
C GLU A 211 -4.94 -22.41 24.14
N MET A 212 -5.82 -22.72 23.17
CA MET A 212 -6.42 -21.70 22.28
C MET A 212 -7.11 -20.55 23.04
N GLY A 213 -6.73 -19.33 22.68
CA GLY A 213 -7.25 -18.06 23.20
C GLY A 213 -6.70 -16.89 22.39
N LEU A 214 -6.73 -15.67 22.93
CA LEU A 214 -6.26 -14.45 22.26
C LEU A 214 -4.80 -14.53 21.75
N ALA A 215 -3.95 -15.38 22.35
CA ALA A 215 -2.53 -15.48 22.02
C ALA A 215 -2.20 -16.24 20.72
N ALA A 216 -3.18 -16.75 19.96
CA ALA A 216 -2.94 -17.69 18.85
C ALA A 216 -2.02 -17.15 17.72
N GLY A 217 -2.08 -15.86 17.41
CA GLY A 217 -1.14 -15.22 16.47
C GLY A 217 0.21 -14.87 17.12
N VAL A 218 0.15 -14.18 18.27
CA VAL A 218 1.31 -13.64 19.00
C VAL A 218 2.27 -14.74 19.50
N GLY A 219 1.75 -15.91 19.86
CA GLY A 219 2.53 -17.03 20.40
C GLY A 219 3.65 -17.51 19.48
N LYS A 220 3.46 -17.45 18.16
CA LYS A 220 4.54 -17.71 17.19
C LYS A 220 5.68 -16.70 17.34
N ARG A 221 5.38 -15.38 17.32
CA ARG A 221 6.39 -14.31 17.42
C ARG A 221 7.14 -14.31 18.75
N MET A 222 6.46 -14.60 19.86
CA MET A 222 7.11 -14.81 21.16
C MET A 222 8.05 -16.03 21.14
N THR A 223 7.61 -17.15 20.55
CA THR A 223 8.48 -18.35 20.37
C THR A 223 9.70 -18.03 19.51
N MET A 224 9.56 -17.17 18.48
CA MET A 224 10.68 -16.68 17.67
C MET A 224 11.65 -15.75 18.42
N LEU A 225 11.34 -15.31 19.65
CA LEU A 225 12.26 -14.62 20.56
C LEU A 225 12.76 -15.53 21.70
N GLY A 226 12.55 -16.85 21.61
CA GLY A 226 12.89 -17.81 22.66
C GLY A 226 11.91 -17.82 23.84
N ILE A 227 10.71 -17.23 23.69
CA ILE A 227 9.69 -17.15 24.75
C ILE A 227 8.60 -18.20 24.49
N GLU A 228 8.59 -19.29 25.24
CA GLU A 228 7.77 -20.47 24.95
C GLU A 228 6.31 -20.35 25.47
N PRO A 229 5.34 -21.08 24.86
CA PRO A 229 3.97 -21.14 25.36
C PRO A 229 3.80 -21.89 26.69
N ILE A 230 3.20 -21.22 27.67
CA ILE A 230 2.86 -21.75 29.00
C ILE A 230 1.75 -22.80 28.87
N GLN A 231 2.00 -24.01 29.38
CA GLN A 231 0.97 -25.06 29.47
C GLN A 231 -0.01 -24.75 30.61
N ALA A 232 -1.31 -24.97 30.41
CA ALA A 232 -2.30 -24.51 31.39
C ALA A 232 -2.11 -25.07 32.83
N PRO A 233 -1.76 -26.37 33.04
CA PRO A 233 -1.46 -26.89 34.37
C PRO A 233 -0.27 -26.18 35.05
N GLN A 234 0.76 -25.82 34.28
CA GLN A 234 1.94 -25.10 34.76
C GLN A 234 1.59 -23.65 35.14
N GLY A 235 0.83 -22.94 34.29
CA GLY A 235 0.38 -21.58 34.58
C GLY A 235 -0.53 -21.51 35.81
N LEU A 236 -1.41 -22.49 36.01
CA LEU A 236 -2.28 -22.59 37.18
C LEU A 236 -1.51 -22.98 38.46
N GLN A 237 -0.45 -23.78 38.35
CA GLN A 237 0.47 -24.05 39.47
C GLN A 237 1.24 -22.79 39.88
N ILE A 238 1.67 -21.98 38.91
CA ILE A 238 2.34 -20.70 39.18
C ILE A 238 1.34 -19.70 39.80
N LEU A 239 0.09 -19.63 39.32
CA LEU A 239 -0.97 -18.81 39.94
C LEU A 239 -1.18 -19.15 41.42
N GLU A 240 -1.18 -20.44 41.78
CA GLU A 240 -1.24 -20.88 43.18
C GLU A 240 -0.04 -20.39 44.01
N GLN A 241 1.16 -20.47 43.47
CA GLN A 241 2.39 -20.02 44.15
C GLN A 241 2.40 -18.50 44.35
N LEU A 242 1.92 -17.72 43.37
CA LEU A 242 1.87 -16.26 43.43
C LEU A 242 0.80 -15.75 44.40
N LEU A 243 -0.33 -16.44 44.53
CA LEU A 243 -1.37 -16.11 45.52
C LEU A 243 -0.93 -16.33 46.98
N ALA A 244 0.21 -16.98 47.22
CA ALA A 244 0.82 -17.12 48.53
C ALA A 244 1.91 -16.05 48.82
N GLN A 245 2.05 -15.03 47.95
CA GLN A 245 3.12 -14.03 48.01
C GLN A 245 2.56 -12.60 48.04
N ASP A 246 3.20 -11.71 48.80
CA ASP A 246 2.84 -10.30 48.88
C ASP A 246 3.57 -9.49 47.77
N VAL A 247 3.13 -9.67 46.52
CA VAL A 247 3.68 -9.00 45.34
C VAL A 247 2.59 -8.35 44.49
N ALA A 248 2.71 -7.06 44.20
CA ALA A 248 1.75 -6.35 43.34
C ALA A 248 1.87 -6.71 41.85
N GLN A 249 3.04 -7.07 41.36
CA GLN A 249 3.29 -7.33 39.94
C GLN A 249 4.36 -8.40 39.74
N VAL A 250 4.14 -9.31 38.78
CA VAL A 250 5.10 -10.37 38.43
C VAL A 250 4.99 -10.79 36.96
N GLY A 251 6.14 -11.00 36.30
CA GLY A 251 6.21 -11.57 34.96
C GLY A 251 6.32 -13.08 34.97
N VAL A 252 5.47 -13.77 34.20
CA VAL A 252 5.51 -15.23 34.07
C VAL A 252 5.76 -15.58 32.61
N LEU A 253 7.01 -15.96 32.32
CA LEU A 253 7.55 -16.16 30.98
C LEU A 253 8.55 -17.34 31.02
N PRO A 254 8.35 -18.41 30.24
CA PRO A 254 9.41 -19.38 29.96
C PRO A 254 10.33 -18.77 28.89
N VAL A 255 11.61 -18.51 29.23
CA VAL A 255 12.54 -17.79 28.35
C VAL A 255 13.83 -18.58 28.14
N GLN A 256 14.17 -18.84 26.88
CA GLN A 256 15.51 -19.26 26.44
C GLN A 256 16.40 -18.01 26.30
N TRP A 257 17.05 -17.61 27.40
CA TRP A 257 17.80 -16.34 27.49
C TRP A 257 18.91 -16.18 26.45
N SER A 258 19.54 -17.28 26.02
CA SER A 258 20.51 -17.29 24.90
C SER A 258 19.87 -16.83 23.60
N THR A 259 18.78 -17.47 23.18
CA THR A 259 18.04 -17.16 21.95
C THR A 259 17.40 -15.77 22.00
N LEU A 260 16.94 -15.32 23.17
CA LEU A 260 16.48 -13.94 23.35
C LEU A 260 17.62 -12.94 23.13
N LYS A 261 18.81 -13.20 23.69
CA LYS A 261 20.00 -12.33 23.52
C LYS A 261 20.46 -12.28 22.07
N GLU A 262 20.53 -13.41 21.36
CA GLU A 262 20.93 -13.50 19.95
C GLU A 262 20.02 -12.71 18.99
N ARG A 263 18.77 -12.45 19.40
CA ARG A 263 17.72 -11.83 18.58
C ARG A 263 17.36 -10.41 19.01
N LEU A 264 17.97 -9.89 20.07
CA LEU A 264 17.89 -8.49 20.46
C LEU A 264 18.97 -7.65 19.75
N PRO A 265 18.76 -6.33 19.58
CA PRO A 265 19.76 -5.43 19.01
C PRO A 265 21.00 -5.29 19.92
N VAL A 266 22.08 -4.75 19.35
CA VAL A 266 23.44 -4.71 19.96
C VAL A 266 23.48 -4.05 21.34
N GLU A 267 22.61 -3.06 21.59
CA GLU A 267 22.43 -2.48 22.93
C GLU A 267 21.22 -3.11 23.64
N LEU A 268 21.49 -3.89 24.69
CA LEU A 268 20.45 -4.44 25.56
C LEU A 268 19.77 -3.31 26.36
N PRO A 269 18.42 -3.20 26.36
CA PRO A 269 17.72 -2.21 27.16
C PRO A 269 18.07 -2.35 28.65
N LEU A 270 18.42 -1.24 29.31
CA LEU A 270 18.79 -1.21 30.74
C LEU A 270 17.74 -1.85 31.67
N PHE A 271 16.48 -1.98 31.24
CA PHE A 271 15.45 -2.71 31.98
C PHE A 271 15.79 -4.20 32.20
N LEU A 272 16.55 -4.83 31.30
CA LEU A 272 16.88 -6.26 31.31
C LEU A 272 18.26 -6.61 31.88
N SER A 273 19.04 -5.61 32.36
CA SER A 273 20.45 -5.82 32.77
C SER A 273 20.64 -6.83 33.91
N GLU A 274 19.66 -6.97 34.80
CA GLU A 274 19.75 -7.87 35.97
C GLU A 274 19.26 -9.30 35.68
N VAL A 275 18.68 -9.55 34.50
CA VAL A 275 18.24 -10.89 34.04
C VAL A 275 19.10 -11.44 32.90
N ILE A 276 19.77 -10.58 32.12
CA ILE A 276 20.75 -10.98 31.11
C ILE A 276 22.16 -10.67 31.64
N THR A 277 22.59 -11.44 32.65
CA THR A 277 23.89 -11.25 33.30
C THR A 277 25.04 -11.88 32.52
N THR A 278 26.25 -11.32 32.69
CA THR A 278 27.50 -11.75 32.04
C THR A 278 27.94 -13.18 32.38
N GLU A 279 27.40 -13.80 33.42
CA GLU A 279 27.67 -15.22 33.76
C GLU A 279 26.92 -16.22 32.86
N THR A 280 25.94 -15.74 32.05
CA THR A 280 25.31 -16.56 30.99
C THR A 280 26.09 -16.55 29.67
N LEU A 281 27.27 -15.91 29.64
CA LEU A 281 28.16 -15.94 28.49
C LEU A 281 29.00 -17.23 28.48
N PRO A 282 29.13 -17.92 27.34
CA PRO A 282 30.32 -18.72 27.07
C PRO A 282 31.57 -17.83 27.18
N PRO A 283 32.76 -18.38 27.47
CA PRO A 283 34.00 -17.61 27.43
C PRO A 283 34.15 -16.91 26.08
N GLN A 284 34.42 -15.60 26.10
CA GLN A 284 34.84 -14.90 24.90
C GLN A 284 36.22 -15.43 24.49
N GLY A 285 36.25 -16.31 23.49
CA GLY A 285 37.40 -16.38 22.60
C GLY A 285 37.37 -15.14 21.71
N ASP A 286 38.55 -14.67 21.31
CA ASP A 286 38.74 -13.44 20.52
C ASP A 286 38.27 -13.63 19.06
N GLY A 287 36.95 -13.73 18.89
CA GLY A 287 36.25 -13.91 17.63
C GLY A 287 35.26 -12.78 17.42
N GLU A 288 35.75 -11.65 16.92
CA GLU A 288 34.90 -10.62 16.31
C GLU A 288 34.26 -11.21 15.04
N ASN A 289 33.05 -11.78 15.18
CA ASN A 289 32.15 -12.02 14.04
C ASN A 289 31.58 -10.68 13.55
N ASP A 290 32.47 -9.77 13.16
CA ASP A 290 32.12 -8.61 12.37
C ASP A 290 31.79 -9.07 10.96
N ASN A 291 30.55 -8.81 10.53
CA ASN A 291 30.07 -9.21 9.22
C ASN A 291 30.66 -8.33 8.09
N SER A 292 31.53 -7.35 8.40
CA SER A 292 32.26 -6.54 7.42
C SER A 292 32.94 -7.36 6.33
N GLY A 293 33.43 -8.57 6.66
CA GLY A 293 34.06 -9.49 5.73
C GLY A 293 33.16 -9.99 4.59
N ILE A 294 31.82 -10.07 4.74
CA ILE A 294 30.97 -10.62 3.66
C ILE A 294 30.98 -9.74 2.42
N PHE A 295 31.01 -8.43 2.59
CA PHE A 295 31.07 -7.47 1.49
C PHE A 295 32.39 -7.62 0.69
N ASP A 296 33.52 -7.61 1.40
CA ASP A 296 34.84 -7.72 0.76
C ASP A 296 35.04 -9.12 0.11
N GLN A 297 34.50 -10.18 0.73
CA GLN A 297 34.48 -11.53 0.16
C GLN A 297 33.64 -11.61 -1.13
N LEU A 298 32.47 -10.97 -1.18
CA LEU A 298 31.61 -10.91 -2.36
C LEU A 298 32.24 -10.10 -3.50
N LEU A 299 32.99 -9.03 -3.18
CA LEU A 299 33.76 -8.26 -4.17
C LEU A 299 34.96 -9.04 -4.73
N ALA A 300 35.62 -9.85 -3.90
CA ALA A 300 36.74 -10.71 -4.32
C ALA A 300 36.29 -11.99 -5.06
N SER A 301 35.00 -12.30 -5.07
CA SER A 301 34.43 -13.51 -5.68
C SER A 301 34.11 -13.35 -7.16
N THR A 302 34.27 -14.43 -7.94
CA THR A 302 33.72 -14.51 -9.30
C THR A 302 32.19 -14.50 -9.28
N THR A 303 31.53 -14.12 -10.38
CA THR A 303 30.07 -13.91 -10.45
C THR A 303 29.27 -15.12 -9.92
N ALA A 304 29.58 -16.34 -10.40
CA ALA A 304 28.93 -17.56 -9.92
C ALA A 304 29.22 -17.91 -8.44
N GLN A 305 30.38 -17.52 -7.91
CA GLN A 305 30.67 -17.67 -6.47
C GLN A 305 29.92 -16.62 -5.64
N ARG A 306 29.77 -15.41 -6.18
CA ARG A 306 29.04 -14.29 -5.57
C ARG A 306 27.54 -14.60 -5.47
N GLU A 307 26.96 -15.20 -6.49
CA GLU A 307 25.58 -15.71 -6.50
C GLU A 307 25.33 -16.71 -5.38
N GLU A 308 26.15 -17.77 -5.25
CA GLU A 308 25.97 -18.78 -4.20
C GLU A 308 26.18 -18.19 -2.79
N LEU A 309 27.18 -17.33 -2.58
CA LEU A 309 27.37 -16.61 -1.32
C LEU A 309 26.18 -15.70 -0.98
N LEU A 310 25.55 -15.07 -1.99
CA LEU A 310 24.34 -14.27 -1.80
C LEU A 310 23.11 -15.14 -1.53
N LYS A 311 22.98 -16.32 -2.15
CA LYS A 311 21.91 -17.29 -1.84
C LYS A 311 22.01 -17.74 -0.38
N ASP A 312 23.20 -18.09 0.10
CA ASP A 312 23.42 -18.46 1.51
C ASP A 312 23.21 -17.29 2.47
N TYR A 313 23.68 -16.09 2.14
CA TYR A 313 23.44 -14.88 2.94
C TYR A 313 21.94 -14.56 3.05
N LEU A 314 21.21 -14.55 1.93
CA LEU A 314 19.77 -14.30 1.91
C LEU A 314 19.01 -15.41 2.63
N LYS A 315 19.35 -16.69 2.42
CA LYS A 315 18.80 -17.84 3.15
C LYS A 315 18.94 -17.64 4.67
N GLN A 316 20.06 -17.12 5.15
CA GLN A 316 20.27 -16.79 6.57
C GLN A 316 19.41 -15.59 7.03
N GLN A 317 19.41 -14.46 6.32
CA GLN A 317 18.61 -13.27 6.74
C GLN A 317 17.10 -13.55 6.70
N ILE A 318 16.64 -14.29 5.71
CA ILE A 318 15.23 -14.64 5.52
C ILE A 318 14.82 -15.71 6.54
N ALA A 319 15.66 -16.71 6.85
CA ALA A 319 15.41 -17.65 7.94
C ALA A 319 15.39 -16.96 9.32
N LYS A 320 16.23 -15.93 9.51
CA LYS A 320 16.23 -15.08 10.71
C LYS A 320 14.94 -14.28 10.85
N ALA A 321 14.45 -13.66 9.77
CA ALA A 321 13.18 -12.93 9.75
C ALA A 321 11.97 -13.87 9.96
N LEU A 322 11.87 -14.96 9.19
CA LEU A 322 10.84 -16.00 9.34
C LEU A 322 10.95 -16.80 10.66
N GLY A 323 12.04 -16.63 11.41
CA GLY A 323 12.34 -17.32 12.66
C GLY A 323 12.44 -18.85 12.56
N ILE A 324 12.53 -19.40 11.35
CA ILE A 324 12.57 -20.85 11.08
C ILE A 324 14.01 -21.38 11.04
N SER A 325 14.24 -22.52 11.71
CA SER A 325 15.52 -23.23 11.71
C SER A 325 15.65 -24.28 10.59
N ARG A 326 14.78 -24.22 9.58
CA ARG A 326 14.76 -25.15 8.43
C ARG A 326 15.50 -24.56 7.25
N GLU A 327 16.00 -25.44 6.39
CA GLU A 327 16.40 -25.04 5.05
C GLU A 327 15.20 -24.45 4.30
N ILE A 328 15.34 -23.19 3.87
CA ILE A 328 14.40 -22.56 2.96
C ILE A 328 14.74 -23.06 1.55
N PRO A 329 13.76 -23.60 0.78
CA PRO A 329 13.99 -23.91 -0.62
C PRO A 329 14.15 -22.60 -1.38
N VAL A 330 15.29 -22.41 -2.05
CA VAL A 330 15.66 -21.11 -2.66
C VAL A 330 14.71 -20.65 -3.78
N GLU A 331 14.00 -21.60 -4.41
CA GLU A 331 12.98 -21.36 -5.44
C GLU A 331 11.55 -21.13 -4.89
N SER A 332 11.34 -21.23 -3.57
CA SER A 332 10.01 -20.97 -2.99
C SER A 332 9.73 -19.48 -2.91
N ASN A 333 8.50 -19.10 -3.25
CA ASN A 333 8.04 -17.72 -3.12
C ASN A 333 8.06 -17.29 -1.65
N LEU A 334 8.74 -16.20 -1.35
CA LEU A 334 8.96 -15.69 0.00
C LEU A 334 7.64 -15.26 0.68
N MET A 335 6.64 -14.84 -0.09
CA MET A 335 5.31 -14.50 0.42
C MET A 335 4.52 -15.76 0.80
N ASP A 336 4.61 -16.83 0.00
CA ASP A 336 3.97 -18.13 0.29
C ASP A 336 4.62 -18.83 1.50
N LEU A 337 5.89 -18.52 1.79
CA LEU A 337 6.59 -18.91 3.01
C LEU A 337 6.17 -18.09 4.25
N GLY A 338 5.39 -17.02 4.06
CA GLY A 338 4.86 -16.18 5.13
C GLY A 338 5.69 -14.94 5.47
N ALA A 339 6.51 -14.42 4.56
CA ALA A 339 7.14 -13.11 4.73
C ALA A 339 6.09 -11.99 4.56
N ASP A 340 5.94 -11.14 5.57
CA ASP A 340 5.09 -9.94 5.51
C ASP A 340 5.90 -8.67 5.17
N SER A 341 5.21 -7.56 4.92
CA SER A 341 5.82 -6.28 4.52
C SER A 341 6.78 -5.68 5.55
N LEU A 342 6.67 -6.03 6.84
CA LEU A 342 7.64 -5.64 7.88
C LEU A 342 8.90 -6.51 7.79
N MET A 343 8.74 -7.80 7.52
CA MET A 343 9.84 -8.76 7.38
C MET A 343 10.69 -8.46 6.12
N ILE A 344 10.05 -7.99 5.04
CA ILE A 344 10.74 -7.44 3.87
C ILE A 344 11.63 -6.26 4.30
N VAL A 345 11.09 -5.32 5.08
CA VAL A 345 11.87 -4.16 5.59
C VAL A 345 13.02 -4.60 6.51
N GLU A 346 12.85 -5.64 7.33
CA GLU A 346 13.95 -6.21 8.13
C GLU A 346 15.08 -6.76 7.23
N VAL A 347 14.75 -7.52 6.17
CA VAL A 347 15.75 -8.05 5.22
C VAL A 347 16.41 -6.94 4.38
N LEU A 348 15.64 -5.96 3.88
CA LEU A 348 16.18 -4.80 3.15
C LEU A 348 17.20 -4.01 4.00
N ASN A 349 16.94 -3.84 5.30
CA ASN A 349 17.86 -3.20 6.23
C ASN A 349 19.12 -4.03 6.48
N SER A 350 19.01 -5.35 6.61
CA SER A 350 20.19 -6.25 6.64
C SER A 350 21.04 -6.10 5.38
N CYS A 351 20.44 -6.16 4.19
CA CYS A 351 21.16 -5.99 2.92
C CYS A 351 21.84 -4.62 2.81
N LYS A 352 21.14 -3.53 3.20
CA LYS A 352 21.73 -2.19 3.20
C LYS A 352 22.91 -2.05 4.16
N LYS A 353 22.88 -2.74 5.30
CA LYS A 353 23.96 -2.75 6.30
C LYS A 353 25.15 -3.60 5.85
N ASP A 354 24.92 -4.88 5.57
CA ASP A 354 26.01 -5.86 5.39
C ASP A 354 26.53 -5.91 3.94
N LEU A 355 25.65 -5.69 2.94
CA LEU A 355 26.02 -5.68 1.51
C LEU A 355 26.27 -4.27 0.96
N LYS A 356 26.02 -3.23 1.76
CA LYS A 356 26.15 -1.79 1.41
C LYS A 356 25.32 -1.34 0.20
N ILE A 357 24.36 -2.14 -0.27
CA ILE A 357 23.44 -1.83 -1.38
C ILE A 357 22.09 -1.36 -0.83
N THR A 358 21.65 -0.18 -1.28
CA THR A 358 20.27 0.29 -1.04
C THR A 358 19.29 -0.49 -1.94
N LEU A 359 18.31 -1.14 -1.33
CA LEU A 359 17.23 -1.85 -2.01
C LEU A 359 15.87 -1.24 -1.67
N TYR A 360 14.98 -1.20 -2.66
CA TYR A 360 13.59 -0.77 -2.54
C TYR A 360 12.64 -1.97 -2.44
N PRO A 361 11.51 -1.89 -1.71
CA PRO A 361 10.57 -3.00 -1.58
C PRO A 361 10.09 -3.59 -2.91
N ARG A 362 9.91 -2.76 -3.95
CA ARG A 362 9.57 -3.20 -5.30
C ARG A 362 10.52 -4.30 -5.81
N GLU A 363 11.82 -4.16 -5.58
CA GLU A 363 12.84 -5.07 -6.13
C GLU A 363 12.72 -6.48 -5.53
N PHE A 364 12.19 -6.58 -4.30
CA PHE A 364 11.89 -7.83 -3.58
C PHE A 364 10.55 -8.44 -4.04
N TYR A 365 9.53 -7.62 -4.34
CA TYR A 365 8.26 -8.09 -4.91
C TYR A 365 8.41 -8.61 -6.35
N GLU A 366 9.26 -7.96 -7.15
CA GLU A 366 9.61 -8.38 -8.52
C GLU A 366 10.46 -9.67 -8.55
N ARG A 367 11.19 -9.98 -7.48
CA ARG A 367 12.11 -11.13 -7.39
C ARG A 367 11.79 -11.96 -6.14
N PRO A 368 10.62 -12.61 -6.10
CA PRO A 368 10.07 -13.20 -4.87
C PRO A 368 10.73 -14.52 -4.46
N THR A 369 11.87 -14.92 -5.04
CA THR A 369 12.63 -16.13 -4.67
C THR A 369 14.04 -15.76 -4.24
N ILE A 370 14.68 -16.61 -3.43
CA ILE A 370 16.06 -16.37 -2.96
C ILE A 370 17.03 -16.39 -4.15
N THR A 371 16.83 -17.31 -5.10
CA THR A 371 17.65 -17.42 -6.31
C THR A 371 17.59 -16.15 -7.15
N ALA A 372 16.40 -15.67 -7.53
CA ALA A 372 16.24 -14.48 -8.36
C ALA A 372 16.75 -13.20 -7.67
N LEU A 373 16.61 -13.09 -6.35
CA LEU A 373 17.14 -11.96 -5.58
C LEU A 373 18.68 -12.03 -5.43
N ALA A 374 19.26 -13.22 -5.29
CA ALA A 374 20.71 -13.40 -5.22
C ALA A 374 21.41 -13.13 -6.56
N GLU A 375 20.86 -13.63 -7.67
CA GLU A 375 21.35 -13.37 -9.03
C GLU A 375 21.33 -11.87 -9.34
N TYR A 376 20.22 -11.20 -9.01
CA TYR A 376 20.08 -9.76 -9.16
C TYR A 376 21.08 -8.98 -8.29
N LEU A 377 21.29 -9.38 -7.03
CA LEU A 377 22.29 -8.76 -6.17
C LEU A 377 23.72 -9.01 -6.67
N ALA A 378 24.01 -10.17 -7.26
CA ALA A 378 25.34 -10.45 -7.83
C ALA A 378 25.64 -9.53 -9.03
N LEU A 379 24.64 -9.29 -9.88
CA LEU A 379 24.70 -8.36 -11.02
C LEU A 379 24.80 -6.89 -10.57
N GLU A 380 24.00 -6.44 -9.60
CA GLU A 380 24.08 -5.07 -9.09
C GLU A 380 25.38 -4.84 -8.31
N MET A 381 25.91 -5.82 -7.56
CA MET A 381 27.26 -5.74 -6.98
C MET A 381 28.34 -5.60 -8.07
N GLU A 382 28.22 -6.32 -9.19
CA GLU A 382 29.18 -6.18 -10.30
C GLU A 382 29.07 -4.80 -10.96
N ARG A 383 27.85 -4.35 -11.28
CA ARG A 383 27.58 -3.04 -11.91
C ARG A 383 28.08 -1.86 -11.05
N LEU A 384 28.03 -1.98 -9.72
CA LEU A 384 28.45 -0.92 -8.79
C LEU A 384 29.96 -0.91 -8.50
N HIS A 385 30.67 -2.04 -8.62
CA HIS A 385 32.07 -2.15 -8.15
C HIS A 385 33.07 -2.61 -9.22
N GLN A 386 32.61 -3.27 -10.28
CA GLN A 386 33.37 -3.61 -11.48
C GLN A 386 32.62 -3.11 -12.72
N PRO A 387 32.38 -1.78 -12.86
CA PRO A 387 31.71 -1.22 -14.03
C PRO A 387 32.57 -1.47 -15.28
N GLN A 388 32.27 -2.53 -16.02
CA GLN A 388 32.91 -2.80 -17.29
C GLN A 388 32.59 -1.66 -18.27
N PRO A 389 33.52 -1.29 -19.18
CA PRO A 389 33.22 -0.43 -20.30
C PRO A 389 32.35 -1.19 -21.31
N THR A 390 31.05 -1.29 -21.01
CA THR A 390 30.05 -1.97 -21.85
C THR A 390 30.14 -1.44 -23.28
N GLN A 391 30.18 -2.33 -24.27
CA GLN A 391 30.50 -1.99 -25.67
C GLN A 391 29.41 -1.20 -26.41
N THR A 392 28.46 -0.58 -25.69
CA THR A 392 27.61 0.49 -26.18
C THR A 392 28.45 1.75 -26.37
N SER A 393 29.31 1.72 -27.39
CA SER A 393 30.20 2.82 -27.79
C SER A 393 29.42 3.99 -28.39
N LEU A 394 28.63 4.65 -27.56
CA LEU A 394 28.37 6.07 -27.70
C LEU A 394 29.69 6.80 -27.51
N THR A 395 30.42 7.01 -28.62
CA THR A 395 31.61 7.86 -28.68
C THR A 395 31.19 9.32 -28.62
N THR A 396 30.58 9.74 -27.50
CA THR A 396 30.00 11.07 -27.26
C THR A 396 31.09 12.11 -27.00
N THR A 397 31.86 12.41 -28.04
CA THR A 397 32.80 13.53 -28.09
C THR A 397 32.15 14.80 -28.67
N SER A 398 30.82 14.80 -28.86
CA SER A 398 30.05 15.88 -29.47
C SER A 398 28.91 16.40 -28.59
N LEU A 399 28.74 17.72 -28.59
CA LEU A 399 27.61 18.43 -27.98
C LEU A 399 26.25 18.07 -28.65
N SER A 400 26.25 17.51 -29.86
CA SER A 400 25.03 17.01 -30.51
C SER A 400 24.39 15.86 -29.74
N ASP A 401 25.20 15.04 -29.09
CA ASP A 401 24.74 13.76 -28.55
C ASP A 401 24.19 13.94 -27.14
N ILE A 402 24.67 14.97 -26.44
CA ILE A 402 24.09 15.52 -25.20
C ILE A 402 22.73 16.22 -25.46
N LYS A 403 22.35 16.48 -26.72
CA LYS A 403 20.95 16.81 -27.08
C LYS A 403 20.08 15.60 -27.41
N ASN A 404 20.67 14.42 -27.58
CA ASN A 404 19.98 13.20 -28.02
C ASN A 404 19.91 12.11 -26.94
N TRP A 405 20.56 12.26 -25.78
CA TRP A 405 20.33 11.37 -24.65
C TRP A 405 18.93 11.61 -24.05
N ALA A 406 18.30 10.53 -23.55
CA ALA A 406 16.99 10.60 -22.91
C ALA A 406 17.10 11.24 -21.52
N ASN A 407 17.16 12.57 -21.51
CA ASN A 407 17.19 13.40 -20.31
C ASN A 407 15.96 13.09 -19.40
N PRO A 408 16.16 12.56 -18.17
CA PRO A 408 15.07 12.13 -17.27
C PRO A 408 14.07 13.23 -16.90
N TRP A 409 14.43 14.50 -17.12
CA TRP A 409 13.64 15.68 -16.75
C TRP A 409 13.24 16.54 -17.94
N ALA A 410 13.55 16.09 -19.17
CA ALA A 410 12.80 16.48 -20.34
C ALA A 410 11.47 15.72 -20.33
N TRP A 411 10.50 16.20 -19.53
CA TRP A 411 9.17 15.59 -19.36
C TRP A 411 8.27 15.61 -20.62
N ASN A 412 8.84 15.95 -21.77
CA ASN A 412 8.28 15.82 -23.12
C ASN A 412 9.42 15.53 -24.11
N ASN A 413 9.20 14.61 -25.06
CA ASN A 413 10.20 14.13 -26.03
C ASN A 413 10.62 15.14 -27.13
N ASN A 414 10.31 16.44 -26.98
CA ASN A 414 10.63 17.49 -27.96
C ASN A 414 11.64 18.48 -27.37
N SER A 415 12.78 18.63 -28.05
CA SER A 415 13.91 19.46 -27.62
C SER A 415 13.76 20.98 -27.86
N GLU A 416 12.60 21.43 -28.37
CA GLU A 416 12.24 22.83 -28.56
C GLU A 416 10.80 23.09 -28.08
N ARG A 417 10.60 23.17 -26.75
CA ARG A 417 9.30 23.53 -26.15
C ARG A 417 9.12 25.05 -26.11
N ASN A 418 8.05 25.54 -26.72
CA ASN A 418 7.60 26.93 -26.59
C ASN A 418 6.45 27.01 -25.58
N PHE A 419 6.71 27.56 -24.40
CA PHE A 419 5.70 27.80 -23.35
C PHE A 419 4.77 28.98 -23.68
N THR A 420 3.56 28.96 -23.12
CA THR A 420 2.52 29.97 -23.32
C THR A 420 2.77 31.19 -22.43
N LYS A 421 3.45 32.21 -22.98
CA LYS A 421 3.72 33.47 -22.26
C LYS A 421 2.41 34.14 -21.79
N PRO A 422 2.22 34.40 -20.48
CA PRO A 422 0.99 35.01 -19.97
C PRO A 422 0.91 36.51 -20.29
N SER A 423 -0.31 37.06 -20.28
CA SER A 423 -0.58 38.49 -20.58
C SER A 423 -0.19 39.45 -19.44
N GLN A 424 -0.07 38.93 -18.22
CA GLN A 424 0.45 39.59 -17.03
C GLN A 424 1.30 38.57 -16.28
N ARG A 425 2.40 39.01 -15.65
CA ARG A 425 3.26 38.15 -14.84
C ARG A 425 2.85 38.14 -13.37
N ASN A 426 3.26 37.08 -12.67
CA ASN A 426 3.15 36.97 -11.21
C ASN A 426 4.25 37.79 -10.54
N ARG A 427 4.04 38.22 -9.28
CA ARG A 427 5.06 38.95 -8.51
C ARG A 427 6.32 38.09 -8.28
N SER A 428 7.45 38.74 -8.00
CA SER A 428 8.72 38.09 -7.65
C SER A 428 8.57 36.97 -6.59
N MET A 429 9.34 35.89 -6.81
CA MET A 429 9.52 34.79 -5.88
C MET A 429 10.92 34.18 -6.04
N VAL A 430 11.23 33.16 -5.23
CA VAL A 430 12.55 32.53 -5.21
C VAL A 430 12.48 31.12 -5.81
N PHE A 431 13.44 30.78 -6.66
CA PHE A 431 13.71 29.42 -7.11
C PHE A 431 15.03 28.92 -6.52
N LEU A 432 15.02 27.72 -5.94
CA LEU A 432 16.21 27.02 -5.47
C LEU A 432 16.56 25.92 -6.48
N LEU A 433 17.53 26.23 -7.35
CA LEU A 433 18.00 25.41 -8.47
C LEU A 433 19.25 24.61 -8.07
N CYS A 434 19.29 23.34 -8.44
CA CYS A 434 20.42 22.46 -8.16
C CYS A 434 20.37 21.18 -9.01
N SER A 435 21.52 20.52 -9.18
CA SER A 435 21.54 19.07 -9.44
C SER A 435 20.87 18.30 -8.29
N PRO A 436 20.25 17.13 -8.54
CA PRO A 436 19.91 16.17 -7.49
C PRO A 436 21.10 15.84 -6.59
N ARG A 437 20.82 15.42 -5.34
CA ARG A 437 21.79 15.10 -4.26
C ARG A 437 22.71 16.25 -3.78
N SER A 438 22.55 17.48 -4.28
CA SER A 438 23.29 18.67 -3.80
C SER A 438 22.88 19.20 -2.41
N GLY A 439 21.98 18.53 -1.69
CA GLY A 439 21.56 18.94 -0.34
C GLY A 439 20.44 20.00 -0.29
N SER A 440 19.67 20.15 -1.37
CA SER A 440 18.63 21.19 -1.50
C SER A 440 17.45 21.07 -0.54
N THR A 441 17.14 19.86 -0.03
CA THR A 441 16.22 19.68 1.10
C THR A 441 16.74 20.36 2.37
N LEU A 442 18.03 20.23 2.70
CA LEU A 442 18.61 20.90 3.87
C LEU A 442 18.46 22.43 3.74
N LEU A 443 18.81 23.00 2.59
CA LEU A 443 18.68 24.44 2.36
C LEU A 443 17.22 24.91 2.33
N ARG A 444 16.29 24.14 1.75
CA ARG A 444 14.83 24.39 1.84
C ARG A 444 14.39 24.52 3.30
N VAL A 445 14.77 23.55 4.13
CA VAL A 445 14.30 23.44 5.52
C VAL A 445 15.01 24.45 6.44
N MET A 446 16.24 24.86 6.11
CA MET A 446 16.89 26.02 6.74
C MET A 446 16.11 27.32 6.41
N LEU A 447 15.84 27.59 5.13
CA LEU A 447 15.03 28.74 4.70
C LEU A 447 13.61 28.72 5.29
N ALA A 448 13.00 27.54 5.45
CA ALA A 448 11.67 27.37 6.05
C ALA A 448 11.58 27.84 7.52
N GLY A 449 12.71 28.05 8.20
CA GLY A 449 12.73 28.66 9.54
C GLY A 449 12.50 30.17 9.53
N HIS A 450 12.69 30.85 8.39
CA HIS A 450 12.53 32.30 8.32
C HIS A 450 11.06 32.69 8.16
N ARG A 451 10.51 33.43 9.13
CA ARG A 451 9.09 33.82 9.19
C ARG A 451 8.53 34.53 7.94
N ASP A 452 9.38 35.26 7.21
CA ASP A 452 9.00 36.02 6.02
C ASP A 452 9.14 35.19 4.71
N LEU A 453 9.45 33.89 4.80
CA LEU A 453 9.50 32.94 3.69
C LEU A 453 8.41 31.86 3.81
N PHE A 454 8.09 31.19 2.70
CA PHE A 454 7.30 29.97 2.68
C PHE A 454 7.92 28.98 1.68
N CYS A 455 8.44 27.87 2.20
CA CYS A 455 9.34 26.96 1.48
C CYS A 455 8.76 25.53 1.43
N PRO A 456 7.68 25.27 0.67
CA PRO A 456 7.06 23.95 0.56
C PRO A 456 7.99 22.94 -0.14
N PRO A 457 7.76 21.62 0.03
CA PRO A 457 8.42 20.59 -0.77
C PRO A 457 8.21 20.77 -2.28
N GLU A 458 8.95 20.01 -3.07
CA GLU A 458 8.88 19.89 -4.54
C GLU A 458 7.46 20.12 -5.10
N LEU A 459 7.22 21.29 -5.71
CA LEU A 459 5.91 21.61 -6.31
C LEU A 459 5.76 20.96 -7.69
N HIS A 460 6.87 20.81 -8.42
CA HIS A 460 6.90 20.26 -9.79
C HIS A 460 5.87 20.93 -10.72
N LEU A 461 5.83 22.26 -10.69
CA LEU A 461 4.89 23.09 -11.45
C LEU A 461 5.54 23.66 -12.72
N LEU A 462 6.73 24.26 -12.60
CA LEU A 462 7.40 25.06 -13.64
C LEU A 462 7.53 24.44 -15.05
N PRO A 463 7.75 23.12 -15.26
CA PRO A 463 8.02 22.57 -16.60
C PRO A 463 6.77 22.33 -17.47
N PHE A 464 5.59 22.77 -17.01
CA PHE A 464 4.29 22.55 -17.64
C PHE A 464 3.58 23.87 -17.95
N ASP A 465 2.62 23.86 -18.89
CA ASP A 465 1.74 25.00 -19.15
C ASP A 465 0.48 24.95 -18.25
N THR A 466 -0.07 23.75 -18.00
CA THR A 466 -1.30 23.56 -17.22
C THR A 466 -1.25 22.37 -16.25
N MET A 467 -2.23 22.30 -15.35
CA MET A 467 -2.33 21.25 -14.33
C MET A 467 -2.72 19.88 -14.89
N ALA A 468 -3.55 19.80 -15.92
CA ALA A 468 -3.86 18.51 -16.57
C ALA A 468 -2.60 17.92 -17.22
N GLU A 469 -1.76 18.75 -17.86
CA GLU A 469 -0.47 18.31 -18.40
C GLU A 469 0.47 17.82 -17.28
N ARG A 470 0.62 18.60 -16.20
CA ARG A 470 1.39 18.19 -15.01
C ARG A 470 0.98 16.82 -14.50
N ASN A 471 -0.33 16.60 -14.37
CA ASN A 471 -0.88 15.35 -13.85
C ASN A 471 -0.66 14.18 -14.82
N GLN A 472 -0.78 14.42 -16.14
CA GLN A 472 -0.52 13.41 -17.16
C GLN A 472 0.95 12.95 -17.17
N SER A 473 1.92 13.86 -17.04
CA SER A 473 3.35 13.51 -17.08
C SER A 473 3.93 13.03 -15.75
N LEU A 474 3.41 13.47 -14.59
CA LEU A 474 3.84 12.97 -13.28
C LEU A 474 3.21 11.60 -12.94
N GLY A 475 2.02 11.29 -13.49
CA GLY A 475 1.35 10.01 -13.33
C GLY A 475 1.18 9.59 -11.87
N SER A 476 1.35 8.30 -11.59
CA SER A 476 1.26 7.73 -10.22
C SER A 476 2.59 7.78 -9.45
N THR A 477 3.46 8.77 -9.69
CA THR A 477 4.74 8.89 -8.97
C THR A 477 4.58 9.67 -7.66
N HIS A 478 5.37 9.31 -6.64
CA HIS A 478 5.37 9.99 -5.33
C HIS A 478 5.79 11.48 -5.39
N LEU A 479 6.28 11.95 -6.54
CA LEU A 479 6.62 13.34 -6.79
C LEU A 479 5.39 14.28 -6.73
N GLY A 480 4.17 13.77 -6.91
CA GLY A 480 2.96 14.62 -6.95
C GLY A 480 2.64 15.36 -5.64
N GLU A 481 3.06 14.84 -4.48
CA GLU A 481 2.55 15.18 -3.14
C GLU A 481 2.86 16.60 -2.64
N GLY A 482 3.95 17.25 -3.09
CA GLY A 482 4.42 18.51 -2.50
C GLY A 482 3.45 19.69 -2.63
N LEU A 483 2.69 19.74 -3.72
CA LEU A 483 1.64 20.75 -3.92
C LEU A 483 0.48 20.59 -2.92
N ALA A 484 0.06 19.36 -2.63
CA ALA A 484 -0.94 19.11 -1.60
C ALA A 484 -0.38 19.44 -0.21
N ARG A 485 0.84 19.01 0.13
CA ARG A 485 1.47 19.33 1.42
C ARG A 485 1.61 20.85 1.64
N ALA A 486 1.81 21.64 0.57
CA ALA A 486 1.81 23.10 0.61
C ALA A 486 0.42 23.69 0.93
N PHE A 487 -0.64 23.17 0.30
CA PHE A 487 -2.02 23.61 0.57
C PHE A 487 -2.48 23.23 1.98
N MET A 488 -2.13 22.04 2.49
CA MET A 488 -2.35 21.64 3.89
C MET A 488 -1.80 22.67 4.87
N GLU A 489 -0.52 23.06 4.71
CA GLU A 489 0.14 24.02 5.60
C GLU A 489 -0.48 25.43 5.51
N ILE A 490 -0.78 25.90 4.30
CA ILE A 490 -1.11 27.30 4.05
C ILE A 490 -2.59 27.64 4.25
N MET A 491 -3.47 26.63 4.15
CA MET A 491 -4.91 26.75 4.37
C MET A 491 -5.39 26.01 5.63
N ASN A 492 -4.50 25.33 6.37
CA ASN A 492 -4.83 24.47 7.51
C ASN A 492 -5.87 23.40 7.12
N LEU A 493 -5.60 22.69 6.03
CA LEU A 493 -6.40 21.57 5.55
C LEU A 493 -5.81 20.23 6.01
N ASP A 494 -6.67 19.22 6.18
CA ASP A 494 -6.23 17.84 6.25
C ASP A 494 -5.80 17.30 4.86
N ALA A 495 -5.29 16.08 4.85
CA ALA A 495 -4.75 15.43 3.67
C ALA A 495 -5.80 15.11 2.59
N GLU A 496 -7.04 14.82 2.98
CA GLU A 496 -8.12 14.49 2.04
C GLU A 496 -8.62 15.77 1.36
N ALA A 497 -9.02 16.78 2.16
CA ALA A 497 -9.48 18.07 1.66
C ALA A 497 -8.41 18.77 0.79
N SER A 498 -7.12 18.65 1.15
CA SER A 498 -6.04 19.22 0.37
C SER A 498 -5.68 18.42 -0.90
N THR A 499 -5.96 17.11 -0.93
CA THR A 499 -5.81 16.30 -2.16
C THR A 499 -6.94 16.62 -3.12
N THR A 500 -8.19 16.65 -2.64
CA THR A 500 -9.36 17.08 -3.43
C THR A 500 -9.19 18.50 -3.99
N LEU A 501 -8.58 19.45 -3.25
CA LEU A 501 -8.28 20.78 -3.79
C LEU A 501 -7.30 20.72 -4.99
N VAL A 502 -6.30 19.85 -4.97
CA VAL A 502 -5.38 19.65 -6.10
C VAL A 502 -6.08 18.94 -7.26
N GLU A 503 -6.97 17.99 -6.99
CA GLU A 503 -7.84 17.36 -7.99
C GLU A 503 -8.78 18.38 -8.66
N GLU A 504 -9.48 19.23 -7.90
CA GLU A 504 -10.35 20.29 -8.43
C GLU A 504 -9.59 21.30 -9.29
N ILE A 505 -8.39 21.73 -8.86
CA ILE A 505 -7.49 22.61 -9.62
C ILE A 505 -7.04 21.95 -10.93
N THR A 506 -6.97 20.62 -10.97
CA THR A 506 -6.59 19.82 -12.14
C THR A 506 -7.79 19.53 -13.06
N GLU A 507 -8.98 19.21 -12.52
CA GLU A 507 -10.23 19.07 -13.30
C GLU A 507 -10.63 20.39 -13.98
N GLN A 508 -10.34 21.53 -13.35
CA GLN A 508 -10.53 22.87 -13.90
C GLN A 508 -9.38 23.33 -14.83
N ASP A 509 -8.40 22.47 -15.09
CA ASP A 509 -7.16 22.69 -15.86
C ASP A 509 -6.54 24.09 -15.68
N TRP A 510 -6.22 24.45 -14.43
CA TRP A 510 -5.60 25.74 -14.15
C TRP A 510 -4.23 25.83 -14.82
N SER A 511 -3.93 26.97 -15.45
CA SER A 511 -2.57 27.25 -15.90
C SER A 511 -1.61 27.28 -14.72
N ILE A 512 -0.36 26.84 -14.93
CA ILE A 512 0.66 26.82 -13.89
C ILE A 512 0.88 28.23 -13.30
N GLN A 513 0.78 29.27 -14.12
CA GLN A 513 0.77 30.67 -13.67
C GLN A 513 -0.30 30.92 -12.59
N LYS A 514 -1.54 30.48 -12.82
CA LYS A 514 -2.68 30.69 -11.92
C LYS A 514 -2.49 29.94 -10.59
N VAL A 515 -1.89 28.74 -10.62
CA VAL A 515 -1.56 27.97 -9.41
C VAL A 515 -0.49 28.69 -8.58
N TYR A 516 0.60 29.14 -9.20
CA TYR A 516 1.62 29.95 -8.50
C TYR A 516 1.05 31.27 -7.96
N GLY A 517 0.19 31.96 -8.72
CA GLY A 517 -0.50 33.16 -8.28
C GLY A 517 -1.36 32.91 -7.05
N ARG A 518 -2.10 31.79 -7.03
CA ARG A 518 -2.91 31.37 -5.88
C ARG A 518 -2.07 31.02 -4.65
N LEU A 519 -0.93 30.35 -4.83
CA LEU A 519 0.03 30.13 -3.73
C LEU A 519 0.54 31.47 -3.19
N GLN A 520 0.88 32.43 -4.05
CA GLN A 520 1.35 33.76 -3.66
C GLN A 520 0.28 34.60 -2.93
N GLU A 521 -1.00 34.52 -3.32
CA GLU A 521 -2.12 35.10 -2.55
C GLU A 521 -2.14 34.54 -1.12
N LEU A 522 -2.04 33.22 -0.99
CA LEU A 522 -2.12 32.50 0.28
C LEU A 522 -0.87 32.66 1.16
N THR A 523 0.33 32.88 0.59
CA THR A 523 1.52 33.24 1.39
C THR A 523 1.44 34.65 1.96
N GLY A 524 0.57 35.50 1.42
CA GLY A 524 0.36 36.88 1.86
C GLY A 524 1.61 37.73 1.63
N LYS A 525 2.28 38.12 2.72
CA LYS A 525 3.57 38.83 2.67
C LYS A 525 4.80 37.93 2.53
N ARG A 526 4.67 36.62 2.78
CA ARG A 526 5.81 35.70 2.76
C ARG A 526 6.23 35.40 1.33
N THR A 527 7.53 35.45 1.05
CA THR A 527 8.07 35.11 -0.27
C THR A 527 8.04 33.60 -0.46
N LEU A 528 7.43 33.15 -1.57
CA LEU A 528 7.40 31.75 -1.96
C LEU A 528 8.80 31.30 -2.41
N VAL A 529 9.24 30.12 -1.95
CA VAL A 529 10.49 29.48 -2.37
C VAL A 529 10.17 28.10 -2.96
N ASP A 530 10.26 27.95 -4.28
CA ASP A 530 10.13 26.65 -4.95
C ASP A 530 11.51 26.00 -5.08
N LYS A 531 11.67 24.82 -4.47
CA LYS A 531 12.85 23.96 -4.61
C LYS A 531 12.42 22.72 -5.36
N SER A 532 12.92 22.55 -6.58
CA SER A 532 12.68 21.37 -7.40
C SER A 532 13.92 21.06 -8.26
N PRO A 533 14.74 20.04 -7.93
CA PRO A 533 15.99 19.72 -8.65
C PRO A 533 15.79 19.39 -10.13
N THR A 534 14.60 18.91 -10.50
CA THR A 534 14.27 18.54 -11.88
C THR A 534 14.20 19.75 -12.82
N TYR A 535 13.96 20.96 -12.31
CA TYR A 535 13.87 22.17 -13.15
C TYR A 535 15.17 22.48 -13.88
N ALA A 536 16.32 22.15 -13.28
CA ALA A 536 17.63 22.33 -13.88
C ALA A 536 17.88 21.42 -15.10
N GLY A 537 17.05 20.39 -15.31
CA GLY A 537 17.18 19.46 -16.44
C GLY A 537 16.92 20.10 -17.81
N SER A 538 16.17 21.20 -17.89
CA SER A 538 15.85 21.89 -19.15
C SER A 538 16.09 23.40 -19.02
N LEU A 539 16.84 23.95 -19.97
CA LEU A 539 17.11 25.39 -20.05
C LEU A 539 15.83 26.19 -20.40
N GLU A 540 14.93 25.57 -21.16
CA GLU A 540 13.61 26.10 -21.53
C GLU A 540 12.71 26.22 -20.29
N THR A 541 12.79 25.24 -19.38
CA THR A 541 12.11 25.27 -18.08
C THR A 541 12.63 26.40 -17.19
N LEU A 542 13.94 26.64 -17.16
CA LEU A 542 14.52 27.77 -16.42
C LEU A 542 14.03 29.11 -17.01
N ARG A 543 14.06 29.27 -18.34
CA ARG A 543 13.54 30.45 -19.03
C ARG A 543 12.03 30.65 -18.84
N HIS A 544 11.24 29.59 -18.62
CA HIS A 544 9.81 29.72 -18.33
C HIS A 544 9.55 30.49 -17.02
N ALA A 545 10.45 30.44 -16.03
CA ALA A 545 10.33 31.24 -14.81
C ALA A 545 10.36 32.75 -15.13
N GLU A 546 11.26 33.19 -16.02
CA GLU A 546 11.30 34.56 -16.49
C GLU A 546 10.09 34.95 -17.36
N ASP A 547 9.34 34.01 -17.94
CA ASP A 547 8.06 34.34 -18.60
C ASP A 547 6.88 34.46 -17.62
N LEU A 548 6.91 33.70 -16.52
CA LEU A 548 5.85 33.67 -15.51
C LEU A 548 5.97 34.78 -14.45
N PHE A 549 7.18 35.28 -14.15
CA PHE A 549 7.43 36.12 -12.96
C PHE A 549 8.11 37.47 -13.27
N GLU A 550 7.82 38.47 -12.43
CA GLU A 550 8.50 39.76 -12.40
C GLU A 550 9.72 39.66 -11.47
N GLU A 551 10.94 39.87 -11.99
CA GLU A 551 12.20 39.93 -11.21
C GLU A 551 12.37 38.75 -10.22
N ALA A 552 12.28 37.52 -10.70
CA ALA A 552 12.51 36.34 -9.87
C ALA A 552 13.95 36.26 -9.35
N LYS A 553 14.14 35.65 -8.17
CA LYS A 553 15.46 35.42 -7.56
C LYS A 553 15.84 33.94 -7.62
N TYR A 554 17.08 33.65 -7.99
CA TYR A 554 17.58 32.30 -8.22
C TYR A 554 18.72 31.96 -7.27
N ILE A 555 18.54 30.94 -6.44
CA ILE A 555 19.59 30.37 -5.59
C ILE A 555 20.12 29.13 -6.30
N HIS A 556 21.39 29.14 -6.72
CA HIS A 556 22.05 27.96 -7.27
C HIS A 556 22.81 27.24 -6.16
N LEU A 557 22.29 26.09 -5.71
CA LEU A 557 22.98 25.24 -4.75
C LEU A 557 23.83 24.20 -5.48
N VAL A 558 25.15 24.37 -5.39
CA VAL A 558 26.14 23.44 -5.95
C VAL A 558 26.73 22.53 -4.88
N ARG A 559 27.14 21.34 -5.32
CA ARG A 559 27.88 20.35 -4.55
C ARG A 559 28.90 19.68 -5.46
N HIS A 560 30.07 19.36 -4.93
CA HIS A 560 31.20 18.81 -5.67
C HIS A 560 30.80 17.56 -6.46
N PRO A 561 31.17 17.43 -7.75
CA PRO A 561 30.67 16.38 -8.64
C PRO A 561 30.84 14.97 -8.06
N TYR A 562 31.99 14.66 -7.47
CA TYR A 562 32.26 13.34 -6.89
C TYR A 562 31.26 12.97 -5.77
N ALA A 563 30.88 13.92 -4.91
CA ALA A 563 29.93 13.68 -3.82
C ALA A 563 28.47 13.57 -4.30
N VAL A 564 28.13 14.24 -5.40
CA VAL A 564 26.83 14.06 -6.05
C VAL A 564 26.76 12.70 -6.75
N ILE A 565 27.77 12.34 -7.53
CA ILE A 565 27.84 11.07 -8.27
C ILE A 565 27.80 9.89 -7.30
N ASP A 566 28.66 9.89 -6.28
CA ASP A 566 28.67 8.87 -5.23
C ASP A 566 27.32 8.75 -4.49
N SER A 567 26.69 9.89 -4.15
CA SER A 567 25.38 9.89 -3.50
C SER A 567 24.27 9.39 -4.42
N PHE A 568 24.29 9.73 -5.70
CA PHE A 568 23.31 9.31 -6.71
C PHE A 568 23.37 7.78 -6.90
N VAL A 569 24.58 7.23 -7.05
CA VAL A 569 24.83 5.80 -7.24
C VAL A 569 24.51 4.99 -5.97
N LYS A 570 24.95 5.43 -4.78
CA LYS A 570 24.65 4.72 -3.51
C LYS A 570 23.16 4.73 -3.12
N ASN A 571 22.40 5.71 -3.61
CA ASN A 571 20.94 5.79 -3.47
C ASN A 571 20.23 5.30 -4.76
N ARG A 572 20.93 4.60 -5.66
CA ARG A 572 20.43 3.95 -6.89
C ARG A 572 19.33 4.76 -7.61
N MET A 573 19.61 6.05 -7.80
CA MET A 573 18.68 7.00 -8.42
C MET A 573 18.37 6.65 -9.88
N ASP A 574 19.24 5.92 -10.56
CA ASP A 574 19.00 5.29 -11.85
C ASP A 574 17.72 4.44 -11.84
N LYS A 575 17.47 3.67 -10.78
CA LYS A 575 16.27 2.84 -10.62
C LYS A 575 15.02 3.66 -10.28
N ILE A 576 15.17 4.74 -9.50
CA ILE A 576 14.08 5.71 -9.25
C ILE A 576 13.64 6.40 -10.54
N LEU A 577 14.58 6.66 -11.45
CA LEU A 577 14.35 7.33 -12.73
C LEU A 577 13.98 6.37 -13.89
N GLY A 578 14.03 5.05 -13.68
CA GLY A 578 13.67 4.03 -14.68
C GLY A 578 14.76 3.68 -15.72
N PHE A 579 16.04 3.91 -15.40
CA PHE A 579 17.18 3.65 -16.28
C PHE A 579 17.94 2.38 -15.88
N ASP A 580 17.32 1.22 -16.13
CA ASP A 580 17.85 -0.07 -15.66
C ASP A 580 19.15 -0.53 -16.36
N GLU A 581 19.34 -0.19 -17.63
CA GLU A 581 20.42 -0.71 -18.50
C GLU A 581 21.62 0.25 -18.67
N VAL A 582 21.60 1.41 -18.00
CA VAL A 582 22.64 2.46 -18.14
C VAL A 582 23.69 2.36 -17.04
N ASP A 583 24.95 2.70 -17.35
CA ASP A 583 26.00 2.91 -16.35
C ASP A 583 25.54 3.99 -15.34
N PRO A 584 25.36 3.66 -14.05
CA PRO A 584 24.82 4.59 -13.07
C PRO A 584 25.81 5.74 -12.77
N TYR A 585 27.12 5.52 -12.94
CA TYR A 585 28.12 6.59 -12.83
C TYR A 585 28.06 7.54 -14.02
N TRP A 586 27.82 7.03 -15.24
CA TRP A 586 27.63 7.88 -16.43
C TRP A 586 26.37 8.71 -16.32
N LEU A 587 25.26 8.07 -15.93
CA LEU A 587 23.99 8.76 -15.73
C LEU A 587 24.14 9.87 -14.68
N ALA A 588 24.72 9.58 -13.51
CA ALA A 588 24.96 10.57 -12.46
C ALA A 588 25.86 11.74 -12.92
N GLU A 589 26.87 11.47 -13.74
CA GLU A 589 27.77 12.46 -14.31
C GLU A 589 27.06 13.36 -15.33
N GLN A 590 26.30 12.79 -16.28
CA GLN A 590 25.51 13.56 -17.25
C GLN A 590 24.41 14.37 -16.57
N VAL A 591 23.78 13.82 -15.53
CA VAL A 591 22.82 14.50 -14.65
C VAL A 591 23.44 15.75 -14.02
N TRP A 592 24.56 15.61 -13.31
CA TRP A 592 25.21 16.72 -12.62
C TRP A 592 25.72 17.78 -13.60
N THR A 593 26.29 17.33 -14.72
CA THR A 593 26.83 18.21 -15.76
C THR A 593 25.71 19.00 -16.45
N THR A 594 24.65 18.34 -16.90
CA THR A 594 23.51 18.97 -17.58
C THR A 594 22.83 19.99 -16.67
N CYS A 595 22.51 19.61 -15.43
CA CYS A 595 21.82 20.51 -14.50
C CYS A 595 22.64 21.77 -14.19
N ASN A 596 23.93 21.63 -13.90
CA ASN A 596 24.77 22.78 -13.59
C ASN A 596 25.13 23.60 -14.84
N ARG A 597 25.31 22.97 -16.01
CA ARG A 597 25.49 23.66 -17.30
C ARG A 597 24.29 24.54 -17.63
N ASN A 598 23.07 24.00 -17.52
CA ASN A 598 21.83 24.74 -17.79
C ASN A 598 21.65 25.93 -16.85
N ILE A 599 21.93 25.78 -15.54
CA ILE A 599 21.82 26.90 -14.59
C ILE A 599 22.86 27.99 -14.89
N LEU A 600 24.11 27.61 -15.17
CA LEU A 600 25.17 28.58 -15.51
C LEU A 600 24.88 29.33 -16.81
N ASP A 601 24.43 28.62 -17.85
CA ASP A 601 24.11 29.22 -19.15
C ASP A 601 22.84 30.07 -19.08
N PHE A 602 21.88 29.71 -18.22
CA PHE A 602 20.74 30.57 -17.87
C PHE A 602 21.19 31.83 -17.13
N PHE A 603 22.14 31.73 -16.20
CA PHE A 603 22.66 32.91 -15.47
C PHE A 603 23.46 33.88 -16.34
N GLU A 604 23.94 33.47 -17.51
CA GLU A 604 24.47 34.40 -18.53
C GLU A 604 23.36 35.27 -19.17
N GLU A 605 22.08 34.92 -19.00
CA GLU A 605 20.90 35.69 -19.43
C GLU A 605 20.24 36.51 -18.31
N ILE A 606 20.63 36.31 -17.04
CA ILE A 606 20.01 36.91 -15.84
C ILE A 606 20.89 38.00 -15.22
N ALA A 607 20.27 39.02 -14.62
CA ALA A 607 21.00 40.08 -13.93
C ALA A 607 21.74 39.54 -12.68
N PRO A 608 23.02 39.90 -12.44
CA PRO A 608 23.78 39.43 -11.27
C PRO A 608 23.20 39.82 -9.89
N SER A 609 22.27 40.76 -9.84
CA SER A 609 21.48 41.09 -8.63
C SER A 609 20.41 40.04 -8.29
N ASN A 610 20.06 39.19 -9.25
CA ASN A 610 18.91 38.30 -9.20
C ASN A 610 19.32 36.84 -9.01
N HIS A 611 20.61 36.52 -8.97
CA HIS A 611 21.08 35.15 -8.68
C HIS A 611 22.18 35.11 -7.61
N HIS A 612 22.25 34.00 -6.86
CA HIS A 612 23.23 33.78 -5.81
C HIS A 612 23.72 32.33 -5.82
N LEU A 613 25.05 32.14 -5.78
CA LEU A 613 25.68 30.82 -5.74
C LEU A 613 25.91 30.41 -4.28
N VAL A 614 25.50 29.18 -3.93
CA VAL A 614 25.69 28.59 -2.61
C VAL A 614 26.43 27.26 -2.77
N TYR A 615 27.61 27.15 -2.16
CA TYR A 615 28.33 25.90 -2.03
C TYR A 615 27.78 25.11 -0.84
N TYR A 616 27.28 23.89 -1.07
CA TYR A 616 27.01 22.91 -0.01
C TYR A 616 28.25 22.72 0.88
N GLU A 617 29.42 22.74 0.23
CA GLU A 617 30.78 22.93 0.72
C GLU A 617 30.93 23.87 1.94
N GLU A 618 30.32 25.05 1.84
CA GLU A 618 30.33 26.09 2.88
C GLU A 618 29.10 26.02 3.78
N LEU A 619 27.93 25.69 3.21
CA LEU A 619 26.63 25.65 3.92
C LEU A 619 26.68 24.76 5.16
N VAL A 620 27.32 23.58 5.09
CA VAL A 620 27.39 22.67 6.24
C VAL A 620 28.54 22.99 7.21
N LYS A 621 29.56 23.76 6.78
CA LYS A 621 30.73 24.11 7.61
C LYS A 621 30.58 25.44 8.32
N GLN A 622 29.90 26.39 7.69
CA GLN A 622 29.72 27.77 8.15
C GLN A 622 28.27 28.25 7.93
N PRO A 623 27.24 27.50 8.39
CA PRO A 623 25.83 27.78 8.08
C PRO A 623 25.41 29.22 8.44
N ALA A 624 25.90 29.76 9.55
CA ALA A 624 25.62 31.14 9.95
C ALA A 624 26.10 32.18 8.92
N LEU A 625 27.30 32.02 8.36
CA LEU A 625 27.85 32.95 7.37
C LEU A 625 27.11 32.84 6.02
N VAL A 626 26.83 31.61 5.58
CA VAL A 626 26.12 31.36 4.32
C VAL A 626 24.69 31.87 4.39
N MET A 627 23.97 31.58 5.47
CA MET A 627 22.59 32.04 5.63
C MET A 627 22.50 33.56 5.86
N ALA A 628 23.50 34.20 6.48
CA ALA A 628 23.55 35.67 6.57
C ALA A 628 23.66 36.33 5.17
N LYS A 629 24.59 35.88 4.33
CA LYS A 629 24.71 36.32 2.91
C LYS A 629 23.42 36.06 2.14
N LEU A 630 22.76 34.92 2.39
CA LEU A 630 21.54 34.54 1.68
C LEU A 630 20.33 35.40 2.11
N CYS A 631 20.24 35.78 3.38
CA CYS A 631 19.24 36.73 3.86
C CYS A 631 19.46 38.13 3.25
N GLU A 632 20.71 38.60 3.19
CA GLU A 632 21.11 39.84 2.52
C GLU A 632 20.72 39.84 1.03
N PHE A 633 21.06 38.78 0.28
CA PHE A 633 20.65 38.61 -1.12
C PHE A 633 19.12 38.60 -1.30
N LEU A 634 18.40 37.91 -0.43
CA LEU A 634 16.93 37.86 -0.49
C LEU A 634 16.29 39.22 -0.14
N GLY A 635 16.94 40.04 0.68
CA GLY A 635 16.44 41.33 1.16
C GLY A 635 15.66 41.24 2.47
N ILE A 636 15.97 40.23 3.28
CA ILE A 636 15.31 39.92 4.57
C ILE A 636 16.31 40.04 5.72
N PRO A 637 15.87 40.32 6.97
CA PRO A 637 16.76 40.27 8.12
C PRO A 637 17.32 38.85 8.32
N PHE A 638 18.43 38.74 9.04
CA PHE A 638 18.89 37.44 9.54
C PHE A 638 18.05 37.02 10.76
N ASP A 639 17.67 35.75 10.82
CA ASP A 639 16.91 35.13 11.92
C ASP A 639 17.59 33.80 12.28
N GLU A 640 17.93 33.59 13.56
CA GLU A 640 18.69 32.40 13.98
C GLU A 640 17.93 31.07 13.75
N ALA A 641 16.59 31.11 13.62
CA ALA A 641 15.78 29.95 13.30
C ALA A 641 16.17 29.26 11.98
N VAL A 642 16.88 29.94 11.06
CA VAL A 642 17.38 29.31 9.83
C VAL A 642 18.54 28.34 10.06
N LEU A 643 19.17 28.38 11.24
CA LEU A 643 20.26 27.47 11.63
C LEU A 643 19.77 26.18 12.30
N GLU A 644 18.47 26.07 12.57
CA GLU A 644 17.86 24.97 13.33
C GLU A 644 16.89 24.10 12.49
N PRO A 645 17.30 23.56 11.32
CA PRO A 645 16.38 22.87 10.38
C PRO A 645 15.69 21.63 10.94
N TYR A 646 16.09 21.13 12.11
CA TYR A 646 15.49 19.99 12.81
C TYR A 646 14.48 20.40 13.90
N GLN A 647 14.21 21.70 14.09
CA GLN A 647 13.26 22.23 15.07
C GLN A 647 12.02 22.84 14.43
N GLY A 648 10.84 22.56 15.00
CA GLY A 648 9.54 23.08 14.56
C GLY A 648 8.95 22.34 13.36
N GLN A 649 7.74 22.74 12.94
CA GLN A 649 7.11 22.23 11.73
C GLN A 649 7.66 22.99 10.52
N ARG A 650 8.27 22.26 9.57
CA ARG A 650 8.91 22.82 8.37
C ARG A 650 8.52 22.07 7.08
N MET A 651 7.34 21.44 7.08
CA MET A 651 6.85 20.56 6.01
C MET A 651 7.88 19.46 5.64
N THR A 652 8.45 18.78 6.62
CA THR A 652 9.41 17.65 6.42
C THR A 652 8.73 16.27 6.51
N ASP A 653 7.41 16.30 6.43
CA ASP A 653 6.43 15.22 6.47
C ASP A 653 5.63 15.13 5.16
N GLY A 654 5.21 13.92 4.80
CA GLY A 654 4.39 13.67 3.61
C GLY A 654 2.93 14.04 3.80
N VAL A 655 2.11 13.86 2.77
CA VAL A 655 0.66 14.15 2.82
C VAL A 655 -0.05 13.20 3.79
N HIS A 656 0.36 11.94 3.84
CA HIS A 656 -0.13 10.96 4.80
C HIS A 656 0.98 10.45 5.75
N PRO A 657 0.65 9.92 6.94
CA PRO A 657 1.64 9.29 7.84
C PRO A 657 2.37 8.08 7.27
N GLN A 658 1.89 7.54 6.13
CA GLN A 658 2.45 6.41 5.40
C GLN A 658 3.18 6.84 4.12
N SER A 659 3.07 8.11 3.70
CA SER A 659 3.80 8.64 2.56
C SER A 659 5.30 8.51 2.79
N LEU A 660 6.06 8.25 1.72
CA LEU A 660 7.49 8.55 1.73
C LEU A 660 7.68 10.05 2.01
N PRO A 661 8.82 10.47 2.58
CA PRO A 661 9.16 11.90 2.62
C PRO A 661 9.11 12.46 1.20
N VAL A 662 8.44 13.61 1.01
CA VAL A 662 8.37 14.30 -0.30
C VAL A 662 9.77 14.80 -0.75
N ASP A 663 10.67 14.92 0.22
CA ASP A 663 12.07 15.33 0.11
C ASP A 663 13.05 14.13 0.20
N ASP A 664 14.37 14.41 0.16
CA ASP A 664 15.42 13.42 0.41
C ASP A 664 15.18 12.58 1.69
N PRO A 665 14.95 11.25 1.59
CA PRO A 665 14.66 10.41 2.76
C PRO A 665 15.83 10.35 3.75
N ASN A 666 17.06 10.66 3.31
CA ASN A 666 18.22 10.70 4.21
C ASN A 666 18.23 11.91 5.15
N PHE A 667 17.43 12.95 4.90
CA PHE A 667 17.39 14.14 5.77
C PHE A 667 17.06 13.79 7.23
N ARG A 668 16.14 12.83 7.44
CA ARG A 668 15.71 12.36 8.76
C ARG A 668 16.73 11.45 9.49
N ASN A 669 17.83 11.08 8.84
CA ASN A 669 18.92 10.31 9.47
C ASN A 669 19.86 11.19 10.31
N HIS A 670 19.74 12.51 10.19
CA HIS A 670 20.50 13.50 10.95
C HIS A 670 19.56 14.28 11.89
N ASN A 671 20.12 14.80 12.98
CA ASN A 671 19.44 15.66 13.96
C ASN A 671 20.10 17.05 14.12
N GLN A 672 21.17 17.31 13.38
CA GLN A 672 21.96 18.54 13.37
C GLN A 672 22.60 18.73 11.98
N ILE A 673 23.07 19.94 11.68
CA ILE A 673 23.81 20.22 10.44
C ILE A 673 25.18 19.52 10.52
N ASP A 674 25.38 18.49 9.70
CA ASP A 674 26.60 17.69 9.69
C ASP A 674 27.68 18.29 8.79
N SER A 675 28.66 18.95 9.40
CA SER A 675 29.78 19.59 8.72
C SER A 675 30.75 18.62 8.05
N THR A 676 30.75 17.33 8.43
CA THR A 676 31.65 16.31 7.85
C THR A 676 31.28 15.98 6.41
N LEU A 677 29.98 16.04 6.07
CA LEU A 677 29.44 15.82 4.72
C LEU A 677 30.00 16.78 3.67
N GLY A 678 30.60 17.89 4.11
CA GLY A 678 31.26 18.89 3.28
C GLY A 678 32.71 18.55 2.88
N GLU A 679 33.31 17.46 3.36
CA GLU A 679 34.67 17.03 2.96
C GLU A 679 34.73 15.61 2.35
N VAL A 680 33.61 14.88 2.33
CA VAL A 680 33.53 13.49 1.84
C VAL A 680 34.06 13.33 0.40
N TRP A 681 33.91 14.35 -0.44
CA TRP A 681 34.40 14.34 -1.81
C TRP A 681 35.92 14.07 -1.94
N ARG A 682 36.72 14.43 -0.94
CA ARG A 682 38.18 14.18 -0.93
C ARG A 682 38.55 12.71 -0.70
N GLN A 683 37.61 11.90 -0.23
CA GLN A 683 37.79 10.47 0.06
C GLN A 683 37.15 9.58 -1.02
N ILE A 684 36.33 10.15 -1.91
CA ILE A 684 35.66 9.43 -2.99
C ILE A 684 36.64 9.20 -4.14
N GLN A 685 36.76 7.94 -4.55
CA GLN A 685 37.39 7.54 -5.82
C GLN A 685 36.27 7.10 -6.77
N LEU A 686 36.15 7.76 -7.92
CA LEU A 686 35.24 7.35 -8.98
C LEU A 686 35.93 6.28 -9.86
N PRO A 687 35.18 5.32 -10.45
CA PRO A 687 35.76 4.23 -11.25
C PRO A 687 36.41 4.69 -12.56
N ARG A 688 36.17 5.93 -12.98
CA ARG A 688 36.87 6.63 -14.06
C ARG A 688 37.01 8.12 -13.73
N PRO A 689 37.91 8.86 -14.41
CA PRO A 689 37.88 10.32 -14.43
C PRO A 689 36.54 10.85 -14.98
N LEU A 690 36.22 12.10 -14.65
CA LEU A 690 35.10 12.82 -15.26
C LEU A 690 35.35 13.02 -16.76
N GLY A 691 34.28 13.05 -17.55
CA GLY A 691 34.33 13.50 -18.94
C GLY A 691 34.57 15.00 -19.04
N LYS A 692 35.20 15.45 -20.13
CA LYS A 692 35.66 16.84 -20.31
C LYS A 692 34.59 17.90 -20.05
N PHE A 693 33.34 17.67 -20.46
CA PHE A 693 32.25 18.62 -20.20
C PHE A 693 31.93 18.76 -18.70
N ALA A 694 32.08 17.69 -17.91
CA ALA A 694 31.95 17.72 -16.46
C ALA A 694 33.17 18.43 -15.81
N GLU A 695 34.38 18.24 -16.35
CA GLU A 695 35.58 18.98 -15.93
C GLU A 695 35.45 20.50 -16.22
N GLU A 696 34.94 20.87 -17.39
CA GLU A 696 34.65 22.26 -17.78
C GLU A 696 33.60 22.91 -16.87
N VAL A 697 32.52 22.19 -16.53
CA VAL A 697 31.48 22.69 -15.60
C VAL A 697 31.99 22.76 -14.16
N ALA A 698 32.82 21.81 -13.71
CA ALA A 698 33.50 21.89 -12.42
C ALA A 698 34.46 23.09 -12.34
N THR A 699 35.17 23.38 -13.44
CA THR A 699 36.05 24.55 -13.55
C THR A 699 35.27 25.87 -13.55
N ARG A 700 34.10 25.96 -14.20
CA ARG A 700 33.18 27.12 -14.10
C ARG A 700 32.58 27.32 -12.70
N LEU A 701 32.72 26.34 -11.82
CA LEU A 701 32.26 26.34 -10.42
C LEU A 701 33.41 26.33 -9.40
N ASP A 702 34.62 26.68 -9.82
CA ASP A 702 35.85 26.73 -8.99
C ASP A 702 36.14 25.43 -8.18
N TYR A 703 35.60 24.28 -8.61
CA TYR A 703 35.79 23.00 -7.92
C TYR A 703 37.16 22.37 -8.25
N GLN A 704 37.92 22.07 -7.20
CA GLN A 704 39.21 21.37 -7.31
C GLN A 704 39.03 19.85 -7.46
N LEU A 705 39.29 19.32 -8.65
CA LEU A 705 39.26 17.88 -8.89
C LEU A 705 40.53 17.19 -8.33
N PRO A 706 40.43 16.02 -7.67
CA PRO A 706 41.59 15.27 -7.19
C PRO A 706 42.55 14.86 -8.33
N LEU A 707 43.85 15.06 -8.11
CA LEU A 707 44.89 14.64 -9.06
C LEU A 707 44.94 13.11 -9.17
N LEU A 708 44.94 12.60 -10.41
CA LEU A 708 45.14 11.18 -10.70
C LEU A 708 46.56 10.76 -10.33
N VAL A 709 46.68 9.79 -9.42
CA VAL A 709 47.93 9.06 -9.18
C VAL A 709 47.93 7.86 -10.12
N GLU A 710 48.81 7.85 -11.12
CA GLU A 710 48.99 6.64 -11.94
C GLU A 710 49.50 5.49 -11.07
N PRO A 711 48.94 4.27 -11.20
CA PRO A 711 49.41 3.11 -10.43
C PRO A 711 50.83 2.74 -10.86
N SER A 712 51.79 2.99 -9.96
CA SER A 712 53.22 2.78 -10.24
C SER A 712 53.53 1.34 -10.61
N ALA A 713 54.04 1.12 -11.83
CA ALA A 713 54.45 -0.19 -12.30
C ALA A 713 55.55 -0.80 -11.41
N GLN A 714 55.23 -1.90 -10.73
CA GLN A 714 56.22 -2.71 -10.01
C GLN A 714 56.93 -3.71 -10.95
N PRO A 715 58.19 -4.09 -10.66
CA PRO A 715 59.10 -4.60 -11.67
C PRO A 715 58.94 -6.09 -12.01
N ALA A 716 59.52 -6.47 -13.15
CA ALA A 716 59.41 -7.78 -13.75
C ALA A 716 60.10 -8.92 -12.98
N ASN A 717 59.62 -10.15 -13.21
CA ASN A 717 60.38 -11.39 -13.04
C ASN A 717 60.20 -12.31 -14.27
N LEU A 718 61.26 -13.03 -14.59
CA LEU A 718 61.43 -14.00 -15.69
C LEU A 718 62.28 -15.17 -15.13
N PRO A 719 62.46 -16.30 -15.85
CA PRO A 719 61.49 -17.08 -16.63
C PRO A 719 61.62 -18.61 -16.39
N ASP A 720 60.63 -19.41 -16.80
CA ASP A 720 60.78 -20.80 -17.32
C ASP A 720 59.39 -21.40 -17.66
N SER A 721 59.21 -22.40 -18.53
CA SER A 721 60.11 -23.02 -19.53
C SER A 721 59.32 -23.52 -20.75
N ASN A 722 59.99 -23.71 -21.89
CA ASN A 722 59.47 -24.20 -23.20
C ASN A 722 59.47 -25.76 -23.24
N PRO A 723 59.10 -26.51 -24.32
CA PRO A 723 58.58 -26.13 -25.65
C PRO A 723 57.48 -27.06 -26.28
N LYS A 724 57.13 -26.73 -27.55
CA LYS A 724 56.46 -27.51 -28.64
C LYS A 724 54.97 -27.18 -28.90
N GLY A 725 54.53 -26.97 -30.14
CA GLY A 725 55.34 -26.89 -31.37
C GLY A 725 54.55 -26.69 -32.68
N GLU A 726 55.33 -26.42 -33.73
CA GLU A 726 55.05 -26.51 -35.18
C GLU A 726 54.12 -25.48 -35.87
N GLN A 727 54.71 -24.87 -36.91
CA GLN A 727 54.16 -23.94 -37.90
C GLN A 727 53.89 -24.71 -39.24
N PRO A 728 53.77 -24.07 -40.42
CA PRO A 728 52.67 -23.23 -40.91
C PRO A 728 52.19 -23.61 -42.34
N SER A 729 51.14 -22.96 -42.85
CA SER A 729 51.10 -22.37 -44.22
C SER A 729 49.86 -21.44 -44.35
N ASN A 730 49.85 -20.21 -44.89
CA ASN A 730 50.64 -19.45 -45.87
C ASN A 730 50.01 -19.46 -47.30
N LEU A 731 50.14 -18.33 -48.03
CA LEU A 731 49.47 -17.94 -49.31
C LEU A 731 47.97 -17.54 -49.19
N GLY A 732 47.50 -16.34 -49.55
CA GLY A 732 48.19 -15.04 -49.69
C GLY A 732 48.03 -14.31 -51.05
N GLN A 733 47.81 -12.97 -50.98
CA GLN A 733 47.91 -11.97 -52.08
C GLN A 733 46.85 -12.10 -53.22
N LYS A 734 46.37 -11.04 -53.88
CA LYS A 734 46.65 -9.59 -53.82
C LYS A 734 45.46 -8.77 -54.39
N ALA A 735 45.63 -7.45 -54.38
CA ALA A 735 44.90 -6.37 -55.05
C ALA A 735 44.53 -6.62 -56.56
N THR A 736 43.75 -5.79 -57.29
CA THR A 736 43.73 -4.31 -57.34
C THR A 736 42.58 -3.77 -58.24
N LEU A 737 42.03 -2.57 -57.95
CA LEU A 737 41.45 -1.57 -58.91
C LEU A 737 40.14 -2.00 -59.68
N ARG A 738 39.32 -1.15 -60.33
CA ARG A 738 39.24 0.33 -60.57
C ARG A 738 37.81 0.75 -61.03
N GLU A 739 37.52 2.07 -61.02
CA GLU A 739 36.50 2.84 -61.83
C GLU A 739 35.01 2.36 -61.86
N GLN A 740 33.95 3.18 -61.62
CA GLN A 740 33.45 4.42 -62.27
C GLN A 740 32.94 4.26 -63.72
N PRO A 741 31.96 5.07 -64.24
CA PRO A 741 31.29 6.25 -63.67
C PRO A 741 29.72 6.26 -63.77
N SER A 742 29.11 7.45 -63.68
CA SER A 742 27.66 7.81 -63.68
C SER A 742 27.00 7.99 -65.06
N ASN A 743 25.65 8.08 -65.10
CA ASN A 743 24.80 9.04 -65.89
C ASN A 743 23.29 8.74 -65.67
N LEU A 744 22.42 9.68 -65.23
CA LEU A 744 21.72 10.80 -65.91
C LEU A 744 20.41 10.44 -66.68
N GLN A 745 19.24 10.69 -66.04
CA GLN A 745 18.03 11.43 -66.52
C GLN A 745 17.29 11.03 -67.86
N PRO A 746 16.10 11.61 -68.22
CA PRO A 746 15.05 12.34 -67.47
C PRO A 746 13.56 11.96 -67.80
N SER A 747 12.61 12.55 -67.03
CA SER A 747 11.26 13.08 -67.41
C SER A 747 10.22 12.29 -68.23
N ASN A 748 8.98 12.16 -67.70
CA ASN A 748 7.67 12.61 -68.29
C ASN A 748 6.43 12.00 -67.55
N LEU A 749 5.19 12.51 -67.64
CA LEU A 749 4.63 13.88 -67.60
C LEU A 749 3.07 13.82 -67.48
N GLY A 750 2.45 14.58 -66.56
CA GLY A 750 0.99 14.89 -66.54
C GLY A 750 0.13 14.03 -65.59
N GLN A 751 -1.09 14.44 -65.18
CA GLN A 751 -1.88 15.65 -65.49
C GLN A 751 -2.62 16.20 -64.24
N LYS A 752 -3.23 17.39 -64.34
CA LYS A 752 -3.97 18.10 -63.27
C LYS A 752 -5.50 17.95 -63.40
N ALA A 753 -6.22 18.05 -62.29
CA ALA A 753 -7.59 18.59 -62.22
C ALA A 753 -7.86 19.23 -60.83
N THR A 754 -8.77 20.21 -60.75
CA THR A 754 -9.01 21.05 -59.54
C THR A 754 -10.41 21.70 -59.56
N LEU A 755 -11.00 21.99 -58.38
CA LEU A 755 -12.29 22.72 -58.16
C LEU A 755 -13.54 21.87 -58.57
N ARG A 756 -14.81 22.04 -58.14
CA ARG A 756 -15.58 22.87 -57.15
C ARG A 756 -17.02 22.24 -57.04
N GLU A 757 -17.97 22.48 -56.11
CA GLU A 757 -18.10 23.30 -54.87
C GLU A 757 -19.23 22.72 -53.94
N GLN A 758 -20.11 23.57 -53.36
CA GLN A 758 -21.31 23.27 -52.53
C GLN A 758 -22.63 23.57 -53.35
N PRO A 759 -23.90 23.72 -52.84
CA PRO A 759 -24.43 23.69 -51.45
C PRO A 759 -25.89 23.15 -51.19
N SER A 760 -26.27 23.20 -49.91
CA SER A 760 -27.61 23.57 -49.35
C SER A 760 -28.80 22.58 -49.20
N ASN A 761 -29.42 22.67 -48.01
CA ASN A 761 -30.83 22.53 -47.61
C ASN A 761 -31.72 21.34 -48.03
N LEU A 762 -32.29 20.66 -47.03
CA LEU A 762 -33.71 20.27 -46.99
C LEU A 762 -34.19 20.08 -45.53
N GLN A 763 -35.50 20.26 -45.29
CA GLN A 763 -36.17 20.14 -43.98
C GLN A 763 -36.94 18.80 -43.85
N PRO A 764 -37.39 18.39 -42.65
CA PRO A 764 -37.84 17.02 -42.39
C PRO A 764 -39.27 16.73 -42.87
N SER A 765 -39.55 15.46 -43.20
CA SER A 765 -40.92 14.97 -43.34
C SER A 765 -41.07 13.46 -43.07
N ASN A 766 -42.09 13.12 -42.28
CA ASN A 766 -42.88 11.88 -42.34
C ASN A 766 -42.15 10.52 -42.24
N LEU A 767 -41.73 10.16 -41.02
CA LEU A 767 -41.75 8.77 -40.55
C LEU A 767 -42.49 8.67 -39.21
N GLY A 768 -43.79 8.99 -39.23
CA GLY A 768 -44.63 9.02 -38.04
C GLY A 768 -46.03 8.47 -38.29
N GLN A 769 -46.23 7.17 -38.02
CA GLN A 769 -47.46 6.58 -37.49
C GLN A 769 -47.26 5.07 -37.24
N LYS A 770 -47.78 4.60 -36.10
CA LYS A 770 -47.53 3.27 -35.48
C LYS A 770 -46.07 3.13 -34.96
N ALA A 771 -45.81 2.75 -33.71
CA ALA A 771 -46.72 2.22 -32.68
C ALA A 771 -46.95 3.22 -31.51
N THR A 772 -48.06 3.95 -31.55
CA THR A 772 -48.65 4.56 -30.35
C THR A 772 -49.43 3.50 -29.56
N LEU A 773 -48.70 2.60 -28.92
CA LEU A 773 -49.19 1.71 -27.85
C LEU A 773 -48.19 1.73 -26.69
N ARG A 774 -48.01 2.91 -26.08
CA ARG A 774 -47.67 3.00 -24.66
C ARG A 774 -48.95 2.73 -23.87
N GLU A 775 -49.40 1.47 -23.88
CA GLU A 775 -50.17 0.93 -22.77
C GLU A 775 -49.28 0.98 -21.52
N GLU A 776 -49.86 1.00 -20.33
CA GLU A 776 -49.13 1.14 -19.07
C GLU A 776 -48.34 -0.15 -18.78
N LEU A 777 -47.15 -0.28 -19.39
CA LEU A 777 -46.20 -1.35 -19.13
C LEU A 777 -45.85 -1.34 -17.64
N GLU A 778 -46.16 -2.45 -16.97
CA GLU A 778 -45.96 -2.57 -15.53
C GLU A 778 -44.53 -2.17 -15.13
N PRO A 779 -44.37 -1.50 -13.97
CA PRO A 779 -43.05 -1.16 -13.45
C PRO A 779 -42.25 -2.42 -13.16
N MET A 780 -40.92 -2.27 -13.08
CA MET A 780 -40.03 -3.33 -12.63
C MET A 780 -40.53 -3.96 -11.32
N GLN A 781 -40.76 -5.26 -11.33
CA GLN A 781 -41.08 -6.03 -10.12
C GLN A 781 -39.80 -6.60 -9.53
N GLU A 782 -39.58 -6.37 -8.23
CA GLU A 782 -38.49 -6.99 -7.47
C GLU A 782 -39.01 -8.21 -6.69
N SER A 783 -38.25 -9.30 -6.74
CA SER A 783 -38.49 -10.50 -5.92
C SER A 783 -37.18 -11.01 -5.33
N TYR A 784 -37.26 -11.83 -4.28
CA TYR A 784 -36.09 -12.38 -3.60
C TYR A 784 -36.11 -13.92 -3.66
N LEU A 785 -34.95 -14.51 -3.92
CA LEU A 785 -34.72 -15.96 -3.95
C LEU A 785 -33.60 -16.29 -2.97
N ASP A 786 -33.77 -17.33 -2.14
CA ASP A 786 -32.62 -17.87 -1.40
C ASP A 786 -31.77 -18.72 -2.33
N VAL A 787 -30.51 -18.34 -2.47
CA VAL A 787 -29.51 -19.07 -3.23
C VAL A 787 -28.33 -19.31 -2.31
N ARG A 788 -28.20 -20.56 -1.84
CA ARG A 788 -27.06 -21.03 -1.04
C ARG A 788 -26.89 -20.28 0.30
N GLY A 789 -27.99 -19.81 0.91
CA GLY A 789 -27.98 -19.03 2.15
C GLY A 789 -27.78 -17.53 1.96
N LEU A 790 -27.94 -17.03 0.72
CA LEU A 790 -27.96 -15.60 0.39
C LEU A 790 -29.28 -15.25 -0.29
N GLN A 791 -29.94 -14.21 0.20
CA GLN A 791 -31.09 -13.62 -0.46
C GLN A 791 -30.62 -12.78 -1.66
N LEU A 792 -30.89 -13.26 -2.87
CA LEU A 792 -30.58 -12.57 -4.12
C LEU A 792 -31.83 -11.87 -4.67
N CYS A 793 -31.69 -10.61 -5.07
CA CYS A 793 -32.76 -9.78 -5.63
C CYS A 793 -32.86 -9.99 -7.15
N LEU A 794 -34.05 -10.30 -7.64
CA LEU A 794 -34.35 -10.46 -9.06
C LEU A 794 -35.22 -9.28 -9.52
N CYS A 795 -34.69 -8.46 -10.44
CA CYS A 795 -35.46 -7.46 -11.17
C CYS A 795 -36.18 -8.14 -12.34
N SER A 796 -37.45 -7.83 -12.57
CA SER A 796 -38.24 -8.52 -13.60
C SER A 796 -39.28 -7.64 -14.29
N TRP A 797 -39.54 -7.95 -15.57
CA TRP A 797 -40.48 -7.27 -16.46
C TRP A 797 -41.15 -8.27 -17.41
N GLY A 798 -42.41 -8.01 -17.77
CA GLY A 798 -43.16 -8.80 -18.75
C GLY A 798 -43.84 -10.06 -18.19
N PRO A 799 -44.59 -10.78 -19.04
CA PRO A 799 -45.44 -11.90 -18.61
C PRO A 799 -44.65 -13.11 -18.09
N VAL A 800 -45.16 -13.78 -17.05
CA VAL A 800 -44.47 -14.90 -16.36
C VAL A 800 -44.31 -16.14 -17.26
N ASP A 801 -45.18 -16.29 -18.24
CA ASP A 801 -45.19 -17.34 -19.28
C ASP A 801 -44.48 -16.92 -20.60
N GLY A 802 -43.91 -15.71 -20.66
CA GLY A 802 -43.15 -15.25 -21.82
C GLY A 802 -41.82 -15.99 -22.03
N ASP A 803 -41.30 -15.93 -23.27
CA ASP A 803 -39.94 -16.42 -23.61
C ASP A 803 -38.93 -15.75 -22.67
N LEU A 804 -38.19 -16.54 -21.88
CA LEU A 804 -37.24 -16.00 -20.91
C LEU A 804 -36.00 -15.39 -21.58
N ILE A 805 -35.70 -14.16 -21.16
CA ILE A 805 -34.44 -13.46 -21.36
C ILE A 805 -33.82 -13.23 -19.97
N LEU A 806 -32.60 -13.73 -19.77
CA LEU A 806 -31.84 -13.57 -18.54
C LEU A 806 -30.67 -12.60 -18.79
N CYS A 807 -30.65 -11.48 -18.06
CA CYS A 807 -29.72 -10.36 -18.28
C CYS A 807 -28.71 -10.23 -17.13
N VAL A 808 -27.41 -10.42 -17.41
CA VAL A 808 -26.33 -10.37 -16.43
C VAL A 808 -25.54 -9.07 -16.59
N HIS A 809 -25.60 -8.21 -15.57
CA HIS A 809 -24.94 -6.90 -15.56
C HIS A 809 -23.41 -6.97 -15.34
N GLY A 810 -22.71 -5.88 -15.60
CA GLY A 810 -21.28 -5.72 -15.33
C GLY A 810 -20.95 -5.53 -13.85
N VAL A 811 -19.67 -5.30 -13.53
CA VAL A 811 -19.23 -5.07 -12.14
C VAL A 811 -19.66 -3.68 -11.66
N LEU A 812 -20.11 -3.58 -10.41
CA LEU A 812 -20.70 -2.37 -9.79
C LEU A 812 -22.04 -1.90 -10.38
N GLU A 813 -22.56 -2.57 -11.42
CA GLU A 813 -23.91 -2.39 -11.94
C GLU A 813 -24.95 -3.17 -11.08
N HIS A 814 -26.20 -3.20 -11.52
CA HIS A 814 -27.31 -3.90 -10.87
C HIS A 814 -28.39 -4.30 -11.89
N GLY A 815 -29.30 -5.21 -11.52
CA GLY A 815 -30.32 -5.75 -12.43
C GLY A 815 -31.21 -4.66 -13.06
N ALA A 816 -31.61 -3.65 -12.28
CA ALA A 816 -32.45 -2.54 -12.78
C ALA A 816 -31.77 -1.63 -13.83
N ALA A 817 -30.45 -1.73 -14.06
CA ALA A 817 -29.78 -0.99 -15.14
C ALA A 817 -30.23 -1.44 -16.54
N TRP A 818 -30.85 -2.62 -16.66
CA TRP A 818 -31.41 -3.14 -17.91
C TRP A 818 -32.78 -2.56 -18.29
N GLU A 819 -33.36 -1.63 -17.51
CA GLU A 819 -34.76 -1.20 -17.63
C GLU A 819 -35.14 -0.69 -19.05
N GLU A 820 -34.28 0.10 -19.70
CA GLU A 820 -34.51 0.65 -21.04
C GLU A 820 -34.50 -0.42 -22.16
N ILE A 821 -33.88 -1.58 -21.92
CA ILE A 821 -33.93 -2.74 -22.83
C ILE A 821 -35.07 -3.68 -22.44
N ALA A 822 -35.30 -3.85 -21.14
CA ALA A 822 -36.29 -4.77 -20.59
C ALA A 822 -37.73 -4.33 -20.90
N ARG A 823 -38.04 -3.03 -20.79
CA ARG A 823 -39.40 -2.49 -21.06
C ARG A 823 -39.85 -2.72 -22.51
N PRO A 824 -39.06 -2.39 -23.56
CA PRO A 824 -39.41 -2.74 -24.93
C PRO A 824 -39.58 -4.25 -25.15
N LEU A 825 -38.69 -5.09 -24.63
CA LEU A 825 -38.79 -6.55 -24.80
C LEU A 825 -40.01 -7.14 -24.09
N ALA A 826 -40.36 -6.65 -22.90
CA ALA A 826 -41.60 -7.00 -22.20
C ALA A 826 -42.84 -6.70 -23.05
N SER A 827 -42.89 -5.52 -23.70
CA SER A 827 -43.97 -5.16 -24.64
C SER A 827 -44.07 -6.07 -25.88
N MET A 828 -42.97 -6.76 -26.23
CA MET A 828 -42.93 -7.75 -27.31
C MET A 828 -43.31 -9.17 -26.84
N GLY A 829 -43.70 -9.34 -25.57
CA GLY A 829 -44.10 -10.62 -24.98
C GLY A 829 -42.92 -11.52 -24.62
N TYR A 830 -41.78 -10.94 -24.22
CA TYR A 830 -40.70 -11.65 -23.56
C TYR A 830 -40.81 -11.49 -22.04
N ARG A 831 -40.31 -12.48 -21.29
CA ARG A 831 -40.10 -12.36 -19.84
C ARG A 831 -38.66 -11.96 -19.63
N VAL A 832 -38.41 -10.75 -19.13
CA VAL A 832 -37.04 -10.28 -18.86
C VAL A 832 -36.77 -10.39 -17.36
N VAL A 833 -35.68 -11.05 -16.99
CA VAL A 833 -35.20 -11.14 -15.61
C VAL A 833 -33.75 -10.71 -15.56
N ALA A 834 -33.42 -9.79 -14.65
CA ALA A 834 -32.06 -9.34 -14.39
C ALA A 834 -31.77 -9.50 -12.89
N PRO A 835 -31.02 -10.55 -12.47
CA PRO A 835 -30.59 -10.65 -11.08
C PRO A 835 -29.63 -9.51 -10.74
N ASP A 836 -29.78 -8.94 -9.55
CA ASP A 836 -28.64 -8.35 -8.86
C ASP A 836 -27.70 -9.51 -8.48
N GLN A 837 -26.50 -9.53 -9.05
CA GLN A 837 -25.49 -10.51 -8.66
C GLN A 837 -25.13 -10.37 -7.18
N ARG A 838 -24.63 -11.43 -6.52
CA ARG A 838 -24.21 -11.36 -5.11
C ARG A 838 -23.28 -10.17 -4.84
N GLY A 839 -23.47 -9.51 -3.71
CA GLY A 839 -22.78 -8.27 -3.36
C GLY A 839 -23.19 -7.02 -4.15
N HIS A 840 -24.05 -7.11 -5.17
CA HIS A 840 -24.48 -5.96 -5.99
C HIS A 840 -25.94 -5.58 -5.70
N GLY A 841 -26.32 -4.35 -6.07
CA GLY A 841 -27.72 -3.89 -6.01
C GLY A 841 -28.34 -4.05 -4.62
N ARG A 842 -29.41 -4.86 -4.54
CA ARG A 842 -30.11 -5.23 -3.29
C ARG A 842 -29.88 -6.70 -2.88
N SER A 843 -28.97 -7.42 -3.53
CA SER A 843 -28.59 -8.79 -3.16
C SER A 843 -27.67 -8.81 -1.95
N GLN A 844 -27.76 -9.88 -1.14
CA GLN A 844 -26.92 -10.02 0.04
C GLN A 844 -25.42 -10.19 -0.29
N HIS A 845 -24.60 -9.79 0.68
CA HIS A 845 -23.14 -9.87 0.63
C HIS A 845 -22.67 -11.20 1.26
N VAL A 846 -21.55 -11.75 0.81
CA VAL A 846 -21.00 -13.04 1.28
C VAL A 846 -20.45 -13.03 2.73
N GLY A 847 -20.67 -11.95 3.48
CA GLY A 847 -20.13 -11.74 4.83
C GLY A 847 -18.60 -11.59 4.87
N MET A 848 -18.05 -11.38 6.07
CA MET A 848 -16.61 -11.14 6.27
C MET A 848 -15.72 -12.34 5.90
N GLY A 849 -16.24 -13.57 5.98
CA GLY A 849 -15.49 -14.80 5.70
C GLY A 849 -15.61 -15.33 4.26
N GLY A 850 -16.48 -14.73 3.43
CA GLY A 850 -16.64 -15.10 2.03
C GLY A 850 -15.81 -14.23 1.09
N SER A 851 -15.55 -14.73 -0.13
CA SER A 851 -15.00 -13.95 -1.25
C SER A 851 -15.94 -14.03 -2.46
N TYR A 852 -15.61 -13.27 -3.52
CA TYR A 852 -16.35 -13.27 -4.77
C TYR A 852 -15.53 -13.99 -5.84
N GLN A 853 -16.08 -15.04 -6.46
CA GLN A 853 -15.37 -15.86 -7.44
C GLN A 853 -16.26 -16.10 -8.66
N LEU A 854 -15.70 -16.23 -9.87
CA LEU A 854 -16.47 -16.53 -11.09
C LEU A 854 -17.40 -17.76 -10.91
N ILE A 855 -16.90 -18.82 -10.25
CA ILE A 855 -17.69 -20.03 -9.97
C ILE A 855 -18.89 -19.77 -9.06
N ASP A 856 -18.84 -18.76 -8.21
CA ASP A 856 -19.96 -18.37 -7.35
C ASP A 856 -21.09 -17.70 -8.15
N TYR A 857 -20.75 -16.77 -9.05
CA TYR A 857 -21.73 -16.14 -9.94
C TYR A 857 -22.34 -17.14 -10.95
N LEU A 858 -21.53 -18.10 -11.42
CA LEU A 858 -22.03 -19.21 -12.26
C LEU A 858 -22.98 -20.12 -11.47
N GLY A 859 -22.65 -20.45 -10.22
CA GLY A 859 -23.52 -21.23 -9.33
C GLY A 859 -24.82 -20.52 -8.99
N ASP A 860 -24.77 -19.19 -8.83
CA ASP A 860 -25.98 -18.37 -8.66
C ASP A 860 -26.84 -18.38 -9.93
N LEU A 861 -26.24 -18.25 -11.12
CA LEU A 861 -26.98 -18.24 -12.39
C LEU A 861 -27.65 -19.59 -12.69
N ASP A 862 -26.98 -20.71 -12.41
CA ASP A 862 -27.53 -22.08 -12.54
C ASP A 862 -28.71 -22.28 -11.55
N ALA A 863 -28.57 -21.81 -10.30
CA ALA A 863 -29.61 -21.90 -9.27
C ALA A 863 -30.79 -20.94 -9.49
N ILE A 864 -30.56 -19.75 -10.04
CA ILE A 864 -31.62 -18.80 -10.41
C ILE A 864 -32.42 -19.36 -11.61
N ALA A 865 -31.75 -19.96 -12.60
CA ALA A 865 -32.43 -20.59 -13.72
C ALA A 865 -33.24 -21.83 -13.31
N PHE A 866 -32.62 -22.77 -12.58
CA PHE A 866 -33.15 -24.14 -12.37
C PHE A 866 -33.58 -24.47 -10.93
N GLY A 867 -33.52 -23.50 -10.01
CA GLY A 867 -33.82 -23.70 -8.59
C GLY A 867 -32.67 -24.33 -7.80
N THR A 868 -32.86 -24.49 -6.49
CA THR A 868 -31.94 -25.19 -5.59
C THR A 868 -32.51 -26.54 -5.19
N ALA A 869 -31.74 -27.36 -4.47
CA ALA A 869 -32.21 -28.62 -3.89
C ALA A 869 -33.16 -28.43 -2.68
N GLU A 870 -33.50 -27.19 -2.31
CA GLU A 870 -34.39 -26.89 -1.19
C GLU A 870 -35.86 -26.84 -1.61
N PRO A 871 -36.80 -27.39 -0.80
CA PRO A 871 -38.18 -27.70 -1.22
C PRO A 871 -39.07 -26.48 -1.53
N ASN A 872 -38.58 -25.24 -1.40
CA ASN A 872 -39.32 -24.01 -1.64
C ASN A 872 -38.77 -23.15 -2.80
N ALA A 873 -37.60 -23.48 -3.37
CA ALA A 873 -36.98 -22.68 -4.43
C ALA A 873 -37.56 -23.03 -5.82
N LYS A 874 -38.45 -22.18 -6.34
CA LYS A 874 -39.00 -22.35 -7.70
C LYS A 874 -37.98 -21.90 -8.76
N ALA A 875 -37.64 -22.81 -9.67
CA ALA A 875 -36.92 -22.52 -10.90
C ALA A 875 -37.62 -21.42 -11.74
N LEU A 876 -36.85 -20.61 -12.46
CA LEU A 876 -37.40 -19.69 -13.46
C LEU A 876 -37.87 -20.41 -14.73
N THR A 877 -37.13 -21.45 -15.16
CA THR A 877 -37.44 -22.25 -16.36
C THR A 877 -36.65 -23.56 -16.40
N ASP A 878 -37.26 -24.66 -16.87
CA ASP A 878 -36.52 -25.86 -17.29
C ASP A 878 -36.05 -25.77 -18.76
N GLN A 879 -36.69 -24.92 -19.56
CA GLN A 879 -36.51 -24.76 -21.00
C GLN A 879 -35.33 -23.83 -21.35
N PRO A 880 -34.67 -24.02 -22.51
CA PRO A 880 -33.56 -23.17 -22.92
C PRO A 880 -33.97 -21.70 -23.14
N PHE A 881 -33.18 -20.76 -22.62
CA PHE A 881 -33.52 -19.34 -22.57
C PHE A 881 -32.51 -18.45 -23.32
N ILE A 882 -32.88 -17.19 -23.59
CA ILE A 882 -31.97 -16.20 -24.18
C ILE A 882 -31.10 -15.63 -23.06
N LEU A 883 -29.78 -15.65 -23.22
CA LEU A 883 -28.83 -15.16 -22.23
C LEU A 883 -28.12 -13.92 -22.78
N VAL A 884 -28.20 -12.82 -22.03
CA VAL A 884 -27.57 -11.54 -22.36
C VAL A 884 -26.59 -11.18 -21.25
N GLY A 885 -25.37 -10.78 -21.58
CA GLY A 885 -24.37 -10.33 -20.61
C GLY A 885 -23.67 -9.05 -21.06
N HIS A 886 -23.38 -8.16 -20.10
CA HIS A 886 -22.63 -6.93 -20.31
C HIS A 886 -21.29 -6.96 -19.54
N SER A 887 -20.17 -6.62 -20.18
CA SER A 887 -18.87 -6.44 -19.51
C SER A 887 -18.48 -7.68 -18.65
N MET A 888 -18.34 -7.56 -17.33
CA MET A 888 -18.16 -8.71 -16.43
C MET A 888 -19.26 -9.78 -16.59
N GLY A 889 -20.52 -9.36 -16.69
CA GLY A 889 -21.66 -10.26 -16.92
C GLY A 889 -21.61 -10.97 -18.27
N ALA A 890 -20.93 -10.41 -19.27
CA ALA A 890 -20.64 -11.12 -20.51
C ALA A 890 -19.66 -12.30 -20.29
N VAL A 891 -18.70 -12.18 -19.36
CA VAL A 891 -17.79 -13.27 -18.99
C VAL A 891 -18.53 -14.39 -18.25
N VAL A 892 -19.42 -14.03 -17.32
CA VAL A 892 -20.30 -15.00 -16.63
C VAL A 892 -21.21 -15.70 -17.65
N ALA A 893 -21.89 -14.93 -18.52
CA ALA A 893 -22.81 -15.44 -19.53
C ALA A 893 -22.13 -16.37 -20.56
N ALA A 894 -20.95 -15.98 -21.05
CA ALA A 894 -20.18 -16.78 -22.00
C ALA A 894 -19.69 -18.09 -21.36
N THR A 895 -19.11 -18.02 -20.16
CA THR A 895 -18.64 -19.21 -19.44
C THR A 895 -19.79 -20.17 -19.12
N PHE A 896 -20.96 -19.64 -18.74
CA PHE A 896 -22.18 -20.45 -18.55
C PHE A 896 -22.60 -21.14 -19.84
N ALA A 897 -22.62 -20.43 -20.99
CA ALA A 897 -22.96 -21.00 -22.28
C ALA A 897 -21.96 -22.08 -22.78
N SER A 898 -20.71 -22.04 -22.33
CA SER A 898 -19.73 -23.12 -22.57
C SER A 898 -20.04 -24.39 -21.78
N VAL A 899 -20.48 -24.27 -20.52
CA VAL A 899 -20.68 -25.41 -19.59
C VAL A 899 -22.13 -25.90 -19.43
N ARG A 900 -23.09 -25.16 -19.99
CA ARG A 900 -24.52 -25.49 -20.12
C ARG A 900 -25.04 -25.21 -21.55
N PRO A 901 -24.37 -25.69 -22.62
CA PRO A 901 -24.74 -25.35 -23.99
C PRO A 901 -26.17 -25.77 -24.39
N GLU A 902 -26.72 -26.79 -23.74
CA GLU A 902 -28.10 -27.25 -23.91
C GLU A 902 -29.16 -26.32 -23.28
N LYS A 903 -28.74 -25.38 -22.42
CA LYS A 903 -29.64 -24.44 -21.71
C LYS A 903 -29.72 -23.05 -22.35
N VAL A 904 -28.82 -22.71 -23.27
CA VAL A 904 -28.75 -21.38 -23.89
C VAL A 904 -29.30 -21.40 -25.32
N LYS A 905 -30.50 -20.85 -25.49
CA LYS A 905 -31.25 -20.75 -26.77
C LYS A 905 -30.53 -19.83 -27.78
N SER A 906 -29.92 -18.76 -27.27
CA SER A 906 -29.05 -17.83 -27.98
C SER A 906 -28.32 -16.95 -26.98
N LEU A 907 -27.10 -16.52 -27.32
CA LEU A 907 -26.21 -15.75 -26.47
C LEU A 907 -25.96 -14.36 -27.08
N LEU A 908 -26.05 -13.30 -26.27
CA LEU A 908 -25.71 -11.94 -26.65
C LEU A 908 -24.68 -11.38 -25.67
N LEU A 909 -23.50 -11.03 -26.16
CA LEU A 909 -22.41 -10.49 -25.37
C LEU A 909 -22.18 -9.02 -25.76
N LEU A 910 -22.51 -8.11 -24.84
CA LEU A 910 -22.28 -6.68 -24.99
C LEU A 910 -20.93 -6.33 -24.34
N GLU A 911 -20.01 -5.76 -25.12
CA GLU A 911 -18.67 -5.40 -24.69
C GLU A 911 -17.97 -6.53 -23.88
N PRO A 912 -17.88 -7.76 -24.42
CA PRO A 912 -17.20 -8.86 -23.76
C PRO A 912 -15.75 -8.52 -23.46
N VAL A 913 -15.20 -9.14 -22.41
CA VAL A 913 -13.87 -8.84 -21.88
C VAL A 913 -13.02 -10.10 -21.91
N LEU A 914 -11.75 -10.00 -22.33
CA LEU A 914 -10.76 -11.05 -22.09
C LEU A 914 -10.04 -10.78 -20.76
N PRO A 915 -9.72 -11.81 -19.96
CA PRO A 915 -8.72 -11.70 -18.89
C PRO A 915 -7.42 -11.08 -19.41
N GLY A 916 -6.70 -10.38 -18.54
CA GLY A 916 -5.37 -9.87 -18.86
C GLY A 916 -4.38 -10.98 -19.18
N GLU A 917 -3.33 -10.65 -19.91
CA GLU A 917 -2.15 -11.51 -20.04
C GLU A 917 -1.44 -11.57 -18.69
N GLN A 918 -1.48 -12.73 -18.04
CA GLN A 918 -0.61 -13.02 -16.90
C GLN A 918 0.81 -13.16 -17.44
N LYS A 919 1.66 -12.16 -17.19
CA LYS A 919 3.11 -12.39 -17.11
C LYS A 919 3.38 -13.09 -15.79
N ASP A 920 4.16 -14.17 -15.81
CA ASP A 920 4.36 -15.02 -14.63
C ASP A 920 4.88 -14.21 -13.43
N ASP A 921 5.82 -13.29 -13.67
CA ASP A 921 6.41 -12.33 -12.73
C ASP A 921 5.37 -11.57 -11.87
N GLN A 922 4.22 -11.22 -12.46
CA GLN A 922 3.19 -10.41 -11.80
C GLN A 922 2.26 -11.25 -10.91
N THR A 923 2.33 -12.59 -10.98
CA THR A 923 1.40 -13.51 -10.30
C THR A 923 1.44 -13.35 -8.79
N ALA A 924 2.64 -13.20 -8.20
CA ALA A 924 2.82 -13.00 -6.77
C ALA A 924 2.18 -11.67 -6.31
N GLN A 925 2.45 -10.57 -7.01
CA GLN A 925 1.89 -9.25 -6.69
C GLN A 925 0.35 -9.24 -6.82
N ASN A 926 -0.20 -9.94 -7.81
CA ASN A 926 -1.65 -10.07 -7.97
C ASN A 926 -2.30 -10.85 -6.81
N ILE A 927 -1.64 -11.88 -6.29
CA ILE A 927 -2.09 -12.64 -5.11
C ILE A 927 -1.97 -11.78 -3.85
N ALA A 928 -0.85 -11.11 -3.62
CA ALA A 928 -0.64 -10.21 -2.48
C ALA A 928 -1.73 -9.12 -2.44
N THR A 929 -1.93 -8.41 -3.56
CA THR A 929 -2.98 -7.39 -3.71
C THR A 929 -4.39 -7.94 -3.42
N HIS A 930 -4.67 -9.21 -3.75
CA HIS A 930 -5.94 -9.87 -3.44
C HIS A 930 -6.05 -10.24 -1.94
N LEU A 931 -4.96 -10.67 -1.30
CA LEU A 931 -4.93 -11.00 0.13
C LEU A 931 -5.05 -9.75 1.02
N ASP A 932 -4.30 -8.69 0.71
CA ASP A 932 -4.37 -7.40 1.41
C ASP A 932 -5.81 -6.85 1.38
N TYR A 933 -6.46 -6.96 0.23
CA TYR A 933 -7.82 -6.48 -0.02
C TYR A 933 -8.92 -7.37 0.61
N LEU A 934 -8.68 -8.67 0.77
CA LEU A 934 -9.53 -9.53 1.59
C LEU A 934 -9.36 -9.27 3.10
N ALA A 935 -8.15 -8.92 3.55
CA ALA A 935 -7.86 -8.61 4.95
C ALA A 935 -8.35 -7.21 5.36
N SER A 936 -8.22 -6.23 4.46
CA SER A 936 -8.63 -4.82 4.66
C SER A 936 -9.44 -4.31 3.46
N PRO A 937 -10.73 -4.71 3.34
CA PRO A 937 -11.59 -4.20 2.29
C PRO A 937 -11.77 -2.68 2.42
N PRO A 938 -11.83 -1.93 1.30
CA PRO A 938 -12.03 -0.49 1.34
C PRO A 938 -13.40 -0.14 1.93
N GLN A 939 -13.57 1.12 2.33
CA GLN A 939 -14.89 1.65 2.69
C GLN A 939 -15.45 2.49 1.54
N HIS A 940 -16.76 2.71 1.56
CA HIS A 940 -17.41 3.61 0.62
C HIS A 940 -17.23 5.06 1.06
N GLN A 941 -16.96 5.92 0.08
CA GLN A 941 -17.19 7.36 0.23
C GLN A 941 -18.65 7.60 0.67
N VAL A 942 -18.82 8.54 1.60
CA VAL A 942 -20.14 9.07 1.98
C VAL A 942 -20.43 10.28 1.11
N PHE A 943 -21.53 10.22 0.36
CA PHE A 943 -22.06 11.36 -0.37
C PHE A 943 -22.98 12.17 0.55
N ALA A 944 -23.00 13.49 0.40
CA ALA A 944 -23.90 14.36 1.17
C ALA A 944 -25.38 13.94 0.99
N ASP A 945 -25.76 13.53 -0.22
CA ASP A 945 -27.10 13.12 -0.57
C ASP A 945 -27.14 12.20 -1.82
N ILE A 946 -28.36 11.83 -2.22
CA ILE A 946 -28.68 10.96 -3.36
C ILE A 946 -28.37 11.64 -4.71
N GLU A 947 -28.41 12.98 -4.78
CA GLU A 947 -28.14 13.74 -6.01
C GLU A 947 -26.64 13.78 -6.29
N ALA A 948 -25.80 13.95 -5.26
CA ALA A 948 -24.35 13.76 -5.35
C ALA A 948 -23.97 12.34 -5.82
N ALA A 949 -24.66 11.30 -5.32
CA ALA A 949 -24.48 9.93 -5.78
C ALA A 949 -24.93 9.73 -7.25
N ALA A 950 -26.07 10.31 -7.65
CA ALA A 950 -26.54 10.29 -9.04
C ALA A 950 -25.57 11.00 -10.00
N ASN A 951 -25.01 12.14 -9.59
CA ASN A 951 -23.99 12.86 -10.34
C ASN A 951 -22.65 12.09 -10.41
N ARG A 952 -22.34 11.20 -9.46
CA ARG A 952 -21.22 10.25 -9.61
C ARG A 952 -21.52 9.18 -10.64
N LEU A 953 -22.75 8.65 -10.72
CA LEU A 953 -23.16 7.71 -11.78
C LEU A 953 -23.09 8.35 -13.17
N ARG A 954 -23.56 9.60 -13.34
CA ARG A 954 -23.49 10.33 -14.62
C ARG A 954 -22.06 10.64 -15.06
N ARG A 955 -21.13 10.86 -14.13
CA ARG A 955 -19.69 11.00 -14.46
C ARG A 955 -19.08 9.68 -14.99
N LEU A 956 -19.60 8.52 -14.58
CA LEU A 956 -19.16 7.21 -15.07
C LEU A 956 -19.89 6.77 -16.35
N THR A 957 -21.14 7.21 -16.54
CA THR A 957 -21.96 6.95 -17.73
C THR A 957 -22.58 8.27 -18.23
N PRO A 958 -21.87 9.05 -19.07
CA PRO A 958 -22.31 10.40 -19.48
C PRO A 958 -23.67 10.46 -20.17
N ASN A 959 -24.08 9.39 -20.87
CA ASN A 959 -25.38 9.29 -21.54
C ASN A 959 -26.53 8.88 -20.62
N LEU A 960 -26.27 8.59 -19.33
CA LEU A 960 -27.31 8.26 -18.36
C LEU A 960 -28.15 9.50 -18.05
N SER A 961 -29.46 9.39 -18.30
CA SER A 961 -30.39 10.49 -18.02
C SER A 961 -30.46 10.80 -16.53
N GLU A 962 -30.77 12.06 -16.19
CA GLU A 962 -30.83 12.53 -14.81
C GLU A 962 -31.87 11.76 -13.97
N GLU A 963 -33.02 11.44 -14.57
CA GLU A 963 -34.08 10.64 -13.96
C GLU A 963 -33.64 9.19 -13.68
N LEU A 964 -32.93 8.55 -14.63
CA LEU A 964 -32.40 7.19 -14.42
C LEU A 964 -31.26 7.18 -13.41
N ALA A 965 -30.36 8.17 -13.45
CA ALA A 965 -29.28 8.32 -12.50
C ALA A 965 -29.79 8.49 -11.06
N LEU A 966 -30.85 9.29 -10.86
CA LEU A 966 -31.51 9.43 -9.55
C LEU A 966 -32.15 8.11 -9.09
N LYS A 967 -32.90 7.41 -9.95
CA LYS A 967 -33.48 6.09 -9.62
C LYS A 967 -32.41 5.04 -9.27
N HIS A 968 -31.32 4.99 -10.04
CA HIS A 968 -30.21 4.09 -9.79
C HIS A 968 -29.49 4.46 -8.48
N ALA A 969 -29.22 5.74 -8.21
CA ALA A 969 -28.63 6.19 -6.95
C ALA A 969 -29.52 5.86 -5.74
N GLN A 970 -30.83 6.12 -5.81
CA GLN A 970 -31.80 5.74 -4.77
C GLN A 970 -31.77 4.24 -4.45
N ARG A 971 -31.63 3.39 -5.47
CA ARG A 971 -31.58 1.93 -5.32
C ARG A 971 -30.22 1.43 -4.83
N LEU A 972 -29.13 2.02 -5.30
CA LEU A 972 -27.74 1.63 -5.02
C LEU A 972 -27.18 2.20 -3.72
N THR A 973 -27.89 3.08 -3.01
CA THR A 973 -27.40 3.71 -1.78
C THR A 973 -28.13 3.27 -0.51
N GLU A 974 -27.55 3.62 0.63
CA GLU A 974 -28.17 3.56 1.95
C GLU A 974 -27.77 4.76 2.82
N PRO A 975 -28.63 5.21 3.76
CA PRO A 975 -28.29 6.28 4.69
C PRO A 975 -27.10 5.90 5.58
N PHE A 976 -26.10 6.77 5.68
CA PHE A 976 -24.93 6.56 6.51
C PHE A 976 -24.30 7.90 6.90
N ASP A 977 -23.98 8.04 8.20
CA ASP A 977 -23.30 9.17 8.84
C ASP A 977 -23.64 10.57 8.28
N GLY A 978 -24.91 10.96 8.40
CA GLY A 978 -25.41 12.27 7.96
C GLY A 978 -25.72 12.39 6.47
N GLY A 979 -25.26 11.47 5.63
CA GLY A 979 -25.52 11.43 4.19
C GLY A 979 -25.96 10.05 3.70
N VAL A 980 -25.50 9.66 2.50
CA VAL A 980 -25.73 8.31 1.92
C VAL A 980 -24.42 7.73 1.38
N ARG A 981 -24.27 6.40 1.45
CA ARG A 981 -23.14 5.67 0.83
C ARG A 981 -23.66 4.60 -0.13
N TRP A 982 -22.78 4.00 -0.91
CA TRP A 982 -23.14 2.81 -1.70
C TRP A 982 -23.55 1.62 -0.82
N ARG A 983 -24.52 0.85 -1.31
CA ARG A 983 -25.07 -0.37 -0.69
C ARG A 983 -24.27 -1.62 -1.04
N TRP A 984 -23.76 -1.71 -2.27
CA TRP A 984 -23.04 -2.87 -2.80
C TRP A 984 -21.74 -3.14 -2.03
N ASP A 985 -21.19 -4.35 -2.10
CA ASP A 985 -20.03 -4.76 -1.31
C ASP A 985 -18.75 -4.06 -1.79
N PRO A 986 -18.05 -3.27 -0.96
CA PRO A 986 -16.88 -2.51 -1.39
C PRO A 986 -15.73 -3.39 -1.91
N ARG A 987 -15.75 -4.71 -1.62
CA ARG A 987 -14.84 -5.72 -2.21
C ARG A 987 -15.04 -5.97 -3.72
N LEU A 988 -15.97 -5.25 -4.36
CA LEU A 988 -16.21 -5.31 -5.80
C LEU A 988 -15.50 -4.19 -6.57
N GLN A 989 -14.86 -3.23 -5.88
CA GLN A 989 -14.09 -2.14 -6.52
C GLN A 989 -12.88 -2.68 -7.31
N ILE A 990 -12.19 -3.70 -6.80
CA ILE A 990 -11.01 -4.29 -7.45
C ILE A 990 -11.41 -5.57 -8.19
N ARG A 991 -11.29 -5.55 -9.52
CA ARG A 991 -11.72 -6.63 -10.43
C ARG A 991 -10.94 -7.94 -10.25
N THR A 992 -9.70 -7.91 -9.74
CA THR A 992 -8.96 -9.13 -9.35
C THR A 992 -9.58 -9.83 -8.14
N GLY A 993 -10.38 -9.13 -7.34
CA GLY A 993 -11.19 -9.65 -6.23
C GLY A 993 -12.26 -10.67 -6.63
N ILE A 994 -12.51 -10.85 -7.94
CA ILE A 994 -13.61 -11.63 -8.54
C ILE A 994 -13.11 -13.00 -9.07
N GLY A 995 -11.81 -13.30 -8.92
CA GLY A 995 -11.19 -14.55 -9.38
C GLY A 995 -10.91 -14.62 -10.90
N LEU A 996 -11.35 -13.61 -11.67
CA LEU A 996 -11.20 -13.49 -13.13
C LEU A 996 -9.74 -13.37 -13.64
N SER A 997 -8.77 -13.35 -12.74
CA SER A 997 -7.33 -13.27 -13.06
C SER A 997 -6.46 -14.03 -12.05
N GLY A 998 -7.04 -15.01 -11.34
CA GLY A 998 -6.31 -15.90 -10.44
C GLY A 998 -5.54 -17.00 -11.19
N THR A 999 -4.73 -17.78 -10.47
CA THR A 999 -3.89 -18.87 -11.02
C THR A 999 -4.70 -19.94 -11.78
N GLY A 1000 -5.99 -20.09 -11.45
CA GLY A 1000 -6.92 -20.99 -12.12
C GLY A 1000 -7.36 -20.52 -13.51
N PHE A 1001 -7.61 -19.22 -13.71
CA PHE A 1001 -8.40 -18.68 -14.83
C PHE A 1001 -7.68 -17.52 -15.51
N ASN A 1002 -7.18 -17.78 -16.73
CA ASN A 1002 -6.34 -16.86 -17.50
C ASN A 1002 -6.83 -16.75 -18.96
N ARG A 1003 -6.19 -15.88 -19.75
CA ARG A 1003 -6.58 -15.55 -21.13
C ARG A 1003 -6.77 -16.80 -22.01
N ASP A 1004 -5.81 -17.72 -22.02
CA ASP A 1004 -5.82 -18.90 -22.90
C ASP A 1004 -6.87 -19.94 -22.49
N LYS A 1005 -6.99 -20.21 -21.18
CA LYS A 1005 -8.06 -21.09 -20.66
C LYS A 1005 -9.44 -20.51 -20.97
N TYR A 1006 -9.59 -19.18 -20.93
CA TYR A 1006 -10.85 -18.53 -21.25
C TYR A 1006 -11.17 -18.57 -22.75
N THR A 1007 -10.23 -18.27 -23.65
CA THR A 1007 -10.46 -18.40 -25.10
C THR A 1007 -10.72 -19.87 -25.49
N GLN A 1008 -10.08 -20.83 -24.82
CA GLN A 1008 -10.40 -22.25 -24.95
C GLN A 1008 -11.84 -22.59 -24.49
N LEU A 1009 -12.36 -21.95 -23.42
CA LEU A 1009 -13.75 -22.10 -22.99
C LEU A 1009 -14.72 -21.45 -23.99
N LEU A 1010 -14.40 -20.27 -24.52
CA LEU A 1010 -15.23 -19.60 -25.54
C LEU A 1010 -15.43 -20.47 -26.79
N SER A 1011 -14.41 -21.21 -27.22
CA SER A 1011 -14.52 -22.14 -28.37
C SER A 1011 -15.47 -23.33 -28.17
N GLN A 1012 -15.97 -23.54 -26.95
CA GLN A 1012 -16.95 -24.58 -26.62
C GLN A 1012 -18.41 -24.08 -26.70
N ILE A 1013 -18.65 -22.78 -26.90
CA ILE A 1013 -19.98 -22.19 -26.98
C ILE A 1013 -20.69 -22.65 -28.26
N LYS A 1014 -21.72 -23.50 -28.11
CA LYS A 1014 -22.53 -24.02 -29.23
C LYS A 1014 -23.77 -23.18 -29.55
N ALA A 1015 -24.15 -22.27 -28.64
CA ALA A 1015 -25.31 -21.41 -28.82
C ALA A 1015 -25.10 -20.41 -29.98
N PRO A 1016 -26.16 -20.05 -30.73
CA PRO A 1016 -26.12 -18.93 -31.67
C PRO A 1016 -25.72 -17.65 -30.92
N THR A 1017 -24.54 -17.11 -31.25
CA THR A 1017 -23.90 -16.04 -30.47
C THR A 1017 -23.80 -14.76 -31.29
N THR A 1018 -24.00 -13.61 -30.64
CA THR A 1018 -23.71 -12.29 -31.21
C THR A 1018 -22.81 -11.50 -30.25
N LEU A 1019 -21.73 -10.94 -30.78
CA LEU A 1019 -20.79 -10.05 -30.10
C LEU A 1019 -21.13 -8.61 -30.50
N VAL A 1020 -21.31 -7.72 -29.54
CA VAL A 1020 -21.71 -6.32 -29.78
C VAL A 1020 -20.72 -5.37 -29.13
N TYR A 1021 -20.21 -4.42 -29.91
CA TYR A 1021 -19.19 -3.47 -29.47
C TYR A 1021 -19.59 -2.02 -29.76
N GLY A 1022 -19.12 -1.10 -28.92
CA GLY A 1022 -19.23 0.33 -29.17
C GLY A 1022 -18.24 0.79 -30.24
N ASN A 1023 -18.70 1.61 -31.20
CA ASN A 1023 -17.82 2.24 -32.19
C ASN A 1023 -16.82 3.22 -31.56
N ASN A 1024 -17.16 3.78 -30.39
CA ASN A 1024 -16.35 4.70 -29.60
C ASN A 1024 -15.82 4.03 -28.31
N SER A 1025 -15.94 2.70 -28.17
CA SER A 1025 -15.39 1.98 -27.02
C SER A 1025 -13.90 1.70 -27.21
N ASN A 1026 -13.08 2.22 -26.30
CA ASN A 1026 -11.66 1.89 -26.17
C ASN A 1026 -11.42 0.71 -25.19
N PHE A 1027 -12.47 0.00 -24.77
CA PHE A 1027 -12.39 -1.01 -23.70
C PHE A 1027 -11.76 -2.33 -24.15
N ASN A 1028 -11.88 -2.68 -25.43
CA ASN A 1028 -11.22 -3.83 -26.04
C ASN A 1028 -10.26 -3.33 -27.13
N ARG A 1029 -8.99 -3.78 -27.11
CA ARG A 1029 -8.01 -3.42 -28.13
C ARG A 1029 -8.30 -4.18 -29.45
N PRO A 1030 -7.81 -3.73 -30.61
CA PRO A 1030 -8.02 -4.42 -31.89
C PRO A 1030 -7.64 -5.91 -31.87
N GLU A 1031 -6.57 -6.25 -31.15
CA GLU A 1031 -6.12 -7.62 -30.91
C GLU A 1031 -7.06 -8.43 -30.01
N ASP A 1032 -7.64 -7.84 -28.96
CA ASP A 1032 -8.60 -8.52 -28.09
C ASP A 1032 -9.91 -8.82 -28.84
N LEU A 1033 -10.37 -7.88 -29.67
CA LEU A 1033 -11.53 -8.06 -30.56
C LEU A 1033 -11.30 -9.20 -31.57
N ALA A 1034 -10.10 -9.26 -32.16
CA ALA A 1034 -9.72 -10.32 -33.10
C ALA A 1034 -9.67 -11.69 -32.40
N LEU A 1035 -9.10 -11.76 -31.19
CA LEU A 1035 -9.06 -12.98 -30.38
C LEU A 1035 -10.45 -13.45 -29.95
N GLN A 1036 -11.36 -12.55 -29.56
CA GLN A 1036 -12.75 -12.88 -29.23
C GLN A 1036 -13.50 -13.47 -30.43
N GLN A 1037 -13.38 -12.86 -31.61
CA GLN A 1037 -14.01 -13.37 -32.84
C GLN A 1037 -13.39 -14.70 -33.31
N ALA A 1038 -12.07 -14.89 -33.14
CA ALA A 1038 -11.38 -16.13 -33.46
C ALA A 1038 -11.72 -17.26 -32.49
N ALA A 1039 -11.98 -16.94 -31.21
CA ALA A 1039 -12.40 -17.90 -30.20
C ALA A 1039 -13.85 -18.37 -30.40
N ILE A 1040 -14.72 -17.57 -31.03
CA ILE A 1040 -16.10 -17.96 -31.39
C ILE A 1040 -16.35 -17.72 -32.90
N PRO A 1041 -15.82 -18.57 -33.81
CA PRO A 1041 -15.84 -18.32 -35.25
C PRO A 1041 -17.22 -18.17 -35.90
N HIS A 1042 -18.27 -18.73 -35.28
CA HIS A 1042 -19.66 -18.66 -35.75
C HIS A 1042 -20.46 -17.48 -35.16
N ALA A 1043 -19.86 -16.65 -34.30
CA ALA A 1043 -20.55 -15.51 -33.73
C ALA A 1043 -20.71 -14.36 -34.74
N LYS A 1044 -21.91 -13.78 -34.83
CA LYS A 1044 -22.12 -12.50 -35.52
C LYS A 1044 -21.40 -11.39 -34.75
N THR A 1045 -20.59 -10.55 -35.40
CA THR A 1045 -20.09 -9.30 -34.80
C THR A 1045 -20.91 -8.11 -35.28
N VAL A 1046 -21.34 -7.25 -34.35
CA VAL A 1046 -22.05 -6.00 -34.60
C VAL A 1046 -21.31 -4.83 -33.92
N LYS A 1047 -21.21 -3.69 -34.60
CA LYS A 1047 -20.77 -2.44 -33.99
C LYS A 1047 -21.93 -1.45 -33.93
N LEU A 1048 -22.14 -0.84 -32.77
CA LEU A 1048 -23.21 0.14 -32.51
C LEU A 1048 -22.62 1.52 -32.25
N SER A 1049 -23.46 2.55 -32.32
CA SER A 1049 -23.08 3.90 -31.90
C SER A 1049 -23.10 3.98 -30.38
N GLY A 1050 -21.93 4.07 -29.73
CA GLY A 1050 -21.81 4.05 -28.27
C GLY A 1050 -20.39 3.79 -27.78
N GLY A 1051 -20.18 3.97 -26.47
CA GLY A 1051 -18.98 3.58 -25.76
C GLY A 1051 -19.13 2.19 -25.14
N HIS A 1052 -18.61 2.01 -23.92
CA HIS A 1052 -18.68 0.73 -23.20
C HIS A 1052 -20.10 0.40 -22.70
N ASN A 1053 -20.83 1.40 -22.19
CA ASN A 1053 -22.11 1.18 -21.51
C ASN A 1053 -23.27 1.10 -22.50
N LEU A 1054 -23.17 0.18 -23.48
CA LEU A 1054 -24.11 0.02 -24.60
C LEU A 1054 -25.56 -0.17 -24.15
N HIS A 1055 -25.78 -0.73 -22.96
CA HIS A 1055 -27.13 -0.89 -22.40
C HIS A 1055 -27.83 0.45 -22.08
N VAL A 1056 -27.07 1.54 -21.96
CA VAL A 1056 -27.55 2.94 -21.87
C VAL A 1056 -27.34 3.68 -23.21
N ASP A 1057 -26.20 3.48 -23.88
CA ASP A 1057 -25.85 4.23 -25.09
C ASP A 1057 -26.67 3.84 -26.33
N ALA A 1058 -27.10 2.57 -26.44
CA ALA A 1058 -27.77 2.02 -27.63
C ALA A 1058 -28.90 1.00 -27.33
N PRO A 1059 -29.82 1.25 -26.37
CA PRO A 1059 -30.82 0.27 -25.93
C PRO A 1059 -31.73 -0.21 -27.07
N ASP A 1060 -32.27 0.70 -27.89
CA ASP A 1060 -33.14 0.36 -29.04
C ASP A 1060 -32.46 -0.60 -30.04
N ALA A 1061 -31.16 -0.43 -30.27
CA ALA A 1061 -30.41 -1.28 -31.18
C ALA A 1061 -30.16 -2.67 -30.59
N ILE A 1062 -29.94 -2.77 -29.27
CA ILE A 1062 -29.85 -4.06 -28.57
C ILE A 1062 -31.20 -4.78 -28.58
N VAL A 1063 -32.30 -4.06 -28.33
CA VAL A 1063 -33.67 -4.59 -28.45
C VAL A 1063 -33.92 -5.13 -29.87
N ALA A 1064 -33.50 -4.42 -30.91
CA ALA A 1064 -33.63 -4.86 -32.30
C ALA A 1064 -32.81 -6.13 -32.62
N ILE A 1065 -31.61 -6.27 -32.06
CA ILE A 1065 -30.78 -7.49 -32.20
C ILE A 1065 -31.45 -8.68 -31.50
N ILE A 1066 -31.93 -8.51 -30.27
CA ILE A 1066 -32.61 -9.57 -29.48
C ILE A 1066 -33.91 -10.00 -30.17
N ALA A 1067 -34.68 -9.03 -30.67
CA ALA A 1067 -35.99 -9.25 -31.27
C ALA A 1067 -35.96 -9.53 -32.78
N GLU A 1068 -34.79 -9.65 -33.43
CA GLU A 1068 -34.60 -9.84 -34.89
C GLU A 1068 -35.63 -10.81 -35.50
N LYS A 1069 -35.84 -11.96 -34.84
CA LYS A 1069 -36.79 -12.99 -35.29
C LYS A 1069 -38.28 -12.64 -35.06
N ARG A 1070 -38.65 -11.93 -34.00
CA ARG A 1070 -40.05 -11.52 -33.75
C ARG A 1070 -40.45 -10.28 -34.56
N LEU A 1071 -39.49 -9.39 -34.85
CA LEU A 1071 -39.68 -8.24 -35.74
C LEU A 1071 -39.90 -8.70 -37.19
N ASN A 1072 -39.08 -9.63 -37.68
CA ASN A 1072 -39.24 -10.27 -38.99
C ASN A 1072 -40.41 -11.27 -39.10
N LEU A 1073 -41.24 -11.40 -38.05
CA LEU A 1073 -42.50 -12.15 -38.06
C LEU A 1073 -43.74 -11.24 -37.94
N LYS A 1074 -43.56 -9.92 -37.84
CA LYS A 1074 -44.63 -8.90 -37.82
C LYS A 1074 -44.66 -8.01 -39.08
N ASN A 1075 -43.69 -8.19 -39.98
CA ASN A 1075 -43.64 -7.63 -41.34
C ASN A 1075 -43.98 -8.74 -42.35
#